data_AF-A0A523TSF6-F1
#
_entry.id   AF-A0A523TSF6-F1
#
_cell.length_a   1.000
_cell.length_b   1.000
_cell.length_c   1.000
_cell.angle_alpha   90.00
_cell.angle_beta   90.00
_cell.angle_gamma   90.00
#
_symmetry.space_group_name_H-M   'P 1'
#
loop_
_entity.id
_entity.type
_entity.pdbx_description
1 polymer ?
#
loop_
_entity_poly.entity_id
_entity_poly.type
_entity_poly.pdbx_seq_one_letter_code
_entity_poly.pdbx_strand_id
1 'polypeptide(L)'
;MSEDSEEIDSVLTSNGINSHIYSMLPQSESVGINWDNLSIVDSPLQPITPEVIVDSYSRTHLFWSNYENGRSLYHQIIYENGTYAPLDLLDSRAINYEFRLDAVADSLGRVHFVFSWGPTQDSSHTYYQYWYNGTWSTTERIDPGVDGYGRALPSHNPQITLDQYNTPHVLWSGQANFALEDLTHYPLYYQMRIGEDSWSDILFTRYARPYNYKIAVTNDDIVHVVLSQRLGQIPYTINRIVYADMNIGEQSWGLEETIISEDMDGGKSYVPGPEILAINDTIHIFLNSVNDNTQPNIYYLNKTGLSWSDISIITAEASYFGTNVPHAAATPRGDIILTWPNNQYEGLYEGGIHIMMYDTLLGHWTDAALITNNYTTAFEQSVAYDKNKDEIHVFWRDNHPVSGQAAYYIKGIFDTDLDGLSNLEELSVYFTDPIDPDSDDDLLLDGNEILYGLDPLDPDEDSDLILDGWEISYGLNPHNATDASDDFEPDGLTNLEEFIYGSNPYLSDTDSDSLTDGDEVNIHGTNPNNSDTDGDQLTDGSEILIHGTNATNPDTEYDGMPDGYEIANSLNPLFNDSGLDPDLDNITNLGEYGYGTNPNLNDTDTDNLDDFEEIFVYFSNPLSNDSDLDLLGDYYEVTIDPLDDQYLQNNTFQTDPNFWDTDGDQLSDYYEVAISGTNPIANDTDGDLMLDGYEVYYNLDPFFDDASFNYDTDELTNYQEFLYNGDPFDSDTDDDRLLDSEEVFWGTDLTLDDTDGDYLTDYLEVIYYGTNATNWDTDFDGLSDMFELYIFGSSPFLPDSDGDSLLDGDEVFIYGSHPLRVDTDYDGLIDPLEIAFNSAPYLADTDGDGMDDYFEYIYNFNPRFDDSRDDLDGDGLVNVAEYWYFSDPTLNDTDGDLLNDADEVYLYLSSPIKVDTDDDGLTDFQEAIIYNTSPTDPDMDDDGLLDGEEILIYGTDPDRFDTDNDNYSDFEEIEEGTNPLNPASNPGKRLLTILASVFSSTIGILFIYYVIPYFFNMRKKNEEQKWIRAGIQKRQEKSDIMLKSIEESSSD
;
A
#
# COMPACT_ATOMS: atom_id res chain seq x y z
N MET A 1 10.91 33.82 -47.27
CA MET A 1 10.90 32.85 -48.37
C MET A 1 10.39 31.58 -47.74
N SER A 2 9.15 31.13 -47.92
CA SER A 2 7.98 31.60 -48.71
C SER A 2 6.74 30.95 -48.03
N GLU A 3 5.55 31.57 -47.97
CA GLU A 3 4.43 31.34 -48.93
C GLU A 3 4.26 29.84 -49.24
N ASP A 4 3.16 29.13 -48.94
CA ASP A 4 1.74 29.46 -48.68
C ASP A 4 1.18 28.53 -47.54
N SER A 5 -0.04 28.62 -46.97
CA SER A 5 -1.35 29.05 -47.49
C SER A 5 -2.35 29.56 -46.43
N GLU A 6 -3.33 30.36 -46.88
CA GLU A 6 -4.34 31.09 -46.09
C GLU A 6 -5.66 30.32 -45.85
N GLU A 7 -6.47 30.85 -44.92
CA GLU A 7 -7.96 30.85 -44.82
C GLU A 7 -8.75 29.54 -44.98
N ILE A 8 -9.54 29.21 -43.95
CA ILE A 8 -11.01 29.47 -43.94
C ILE A 8 -11.43 29.69 -42.47
N ASP A 9 -12.18 30.76 -42.22
CA ASP A 9 -12.85 31.02 -40.94
C ASP A 9 -14.19 31.74 -41.20
N SER A 10 -15.11 31.69 -40.24
CA SER A 10 -16.43 32.34 -40.19
C SER A 10 -17.55 31.86 -41.14
N VAL A 11 -18.32 30.87 -40.69
CA VAL A 11 -19.81 30.96 -40.65
C VAL A 11 -20.33 30.17 -39.45
N LEU A 12 -20.81 30.86 -38.41
CA LEU A 12 -22.10 30.62 -37.71
C LEU A 12 -22.19 31.51 -36.47
N THR A 13 -23.22 32.35 -36.44
CA THR A 13 -23.71 33.07 -35.27
C THR A 13 -25.22 32.85 -35.20
N SER A 14 -25.77 32.79 -33.98
CA SER A 14 -27.19 32.70 -33.58
C SER A 14 -27.76 31.29 -33.36
N ASN A 15 -28.39 31.15 -32.18
CA ASN A 15 -29.03 29.96 -31.59
C ASN A 15 -27.96 28.99 -31.01
N GLY A 16 -27.91 28.66 -29.72
CA GLY A 16 -28.82 28.95 -28.60
C GLY A 16 -29.60 27.69 -28.19
N ILE A 17 -29.41 27.27 -26.94
CA ILE A 17 -29.93 26.07 -26.25
C ILE A 17 -29.08 24.78 -26.46
N ASN A 18 -28.51 24.35 -25.32
CA ASN A 18 -28.04 23.04 -24.84
C ASN A 18 -27.15 22.15 -25.73
N SER A 19 -25.85 22.18 -25.42
CA SER A 19 -24.96 21.02 -25.40
C SER A 19 -23.73 21.28 -24.49
N HIS A 20 -23.98 21.46 -23.18
CA HIS A 20 -22.94 21.46 -22.13
C HIS A 20 -23.29 20.40 -21.06
N ILE A 21 -23.59 19.20 -21.54
CA ILE A 21 -23.58 17.94 -20.79
C ILE A 21 -22.81 16.96 -21.70
N TYR A 22 -21.99 16.07 -21.12
CA TYR A 22 -20.89 15.33 -21.75
C TYR A 22 -19.63 16.13 -22.10
N SER A 23 -18.91 16.57 -21.06
CA SER A 23 -17.44 16.61 -21.10
C SER A 23 -16.78 16.25 -19.75
N MET A 24 -17.48 15.51 -18.90
CA MET A 24 -16.96 14.82 -17.70
C MET A 24 -17.08 13.32 -17.94
N LEU A 25 -16.29 12.84 -18.90
CA LEU A 25 -15.62 11.57 -18.78
C LEU A 25 -14.14 11.96 -18.64
N PRO A 26 -13.35 11.36 -17.75
CA PRO A 26 -11.91 11.54 -17.81
C PRO A 26 -11.48 11.14 -19.22
N GLN A 27 -10.87 12.08 -19.95
CA GLN A 27 -9.95 11.62 -20.98
C GLN A 27 -8.89 10.82 -20.24
N SER A 28 -8.47 9.70 -20.83
CA SER A 28 -7.31 8.95 -20.37
C SER A 28 -6.03 9.78 -20.62
N GLU A 29 -5.94 10.93 -19.95
CA GLU A 29 -4.67 11.55 -19.65
C GLU A 29 -4.04 10.67 -18.58
N SER A 30 -2.87 10.14 -18.89
CA SER A 30 -2.08 9.28 -18.01
C SER A 30 -1.99 9.86 -16.61
N VAL A 31 -2.11 8.98 -15.59
CA VAL A 31 -1.77 9.17 -14.17
C VAL A 31 -0.87 10.39 -13.96
N GLY A 32 -1.26 11.28 -13.03
CA GLY A 32 -0.74 12.64 -12.80
C GLY A 32 0.73 12.77 -12.37
N ILE A 33 1.57 11.82 -12.75
CA ILE A 33 2.98 11.69 -12.38
C ILE A 33 3.76 12.97 -12.75
N ASN A 34 4.30 13.62 -11.72
CA ASN A 34 5.10 14.83 -11.86
C ASN A 34 6.58 14.46 -12.04
N TRP A 35 7.13 14.63 -13.26
CA TRP A 35 8.42 14.06 -13.66
C TRP A 35 9.63 14.98 -13.42
N ASP A 36 10.45 14.69 -12.40
CA ASP A 36 11.70 15.43 -12.19
C ASP A 36 12.91 14.79 -12.92
N ASN A 37 13.37 15.48 -13.98
CA ASN A 37 14.34 14.94 -14.94
C ASN A 37 15.81 15.18 -14.53
N LEU A 38 16.49 14.16 -14.01
CA LEU A 38 17.90 14.26 -13.62
C LEU A 38 18.87 13.73 -14.70
N SER A 39 19.30 14.61 -15.62
CA SER A 39 20.34 14.29 -16.60
C SER A 39 21.77 14.39 -16.03
N ILE A 40 22.54 13.30 -16.08
CA ILE A 40 23.99 13.28 -15.80
C ILE A 40 24.73 13.69 -17.08
N VAL A 41 24.76 15.02 -17.33
CA VAL A 41 25.13 15.60 -18.65
C VAL A 41 26.61 15.46 -19.04
N ASP A 42 27.54 15.18 -18.11
CA ASP A 42 28.99 15.37 -18.35
C ASP A 42 29.85 14.08 -18.35
N SER A 43 29.25 12.92 -18.66
CA SER A 43 30.00 11.67 -18.95
C SER A 43 29.99 11.34 -20.45
N PRO A 44 31.08 11.58 -21.20
CA PRO A 44 31.12 11.34 -22.66
C PRO A 44 31.24 9.87 -23.08
N LEU A 45 30.89 8.92 -22.20
CA LEU A 45 31.39 7.53 -22.25
C LEU A 45 30.33 6.52 -21.78
N GLN A 46 30.14 5.43 -22.53
CA GLN A 46 29.02 4.48 -22.36
C GLN A 46 29.06 3.70 -21.03
N PRO A 47 27.98 3.66 -20.23
CA PRO A 47 27.96 2.88 -19.00
C PRO A 47 27.72 1.38 -19.23
N ILE A 48 27.95 0.59 -18.18
CA ILE A 48 27.60 -0.85 -18.07
C ILE A 48 27.09 -1.07 -16.64
N THR A 49 25.94 -1.75 -16.52
CA THR A 49 25.21 -2.07 -15.26
C THR A 49 24.98 -0.85 -14.34
N PRO A 50 23.90 -0.08 -14.54
CA PRO A 50 23.42 0.89 -13.53
C PRO A 50 22.81 0.15 -12.34
N GLU A 51 23.03 0.68 -11.13
CA GLU A 51 22.33 0.27 -9.91
C GLU A 51 21.92 1.53 -9.13
N VAL A 52 20.68 1.56 -8.63
CA VAL A 52 20.17 2.61 -7.75
C VAL A 52 19.70 1.97 -6.46
N ILE A 53 20.08 2.58 -5.34
CA ILE A 53 19.68 2.17 -4.00
C ILE A 53 19.28 3.42 -3.23
N VAL A 54 18.19 3.36 -2.48
CA VAL A 54 17.83 4.36 -1.49
C VAL A 54 18.20 3.82 -0.11
N ASP A 55 18.85 4.63 0.72
CA ASP A 55 19.12 4.27 2.11
C ASP A 55 18.08 4.83 3.10
N SER A 56 18.10 4.39 4.35
CA SER A 56 17.09 4.78 5.35
C SER A 56 17.03 6.27 5.70
N TYR A 57 17.91 7.10 5.13
CA TYR A 57 17.91 8.56 5.25
C TYR A 57 17.51 9.26 3.93
N SER A 58 16.78 8.58 3.04
CA SER A 58 16.34 9.10 1.73
C SER A 58 17.48 9.69 0.89
N ARG A 59 18.64 9.01 0.93
CA ARG A 59 19.79 9.32 0.07
C ARG A 59 19.81 8.33 -1.08
N THR A 60 19.82 8.85 -2.30
CA THR A 60 19.93 8.01 -3.51
C THR A 60 21.40 7.74 -3.82
N HIS A 61 21.78 6.47 -3.78
CA HIS A 61 23.09 5.97 -4.17
C HIS A 61 23.04 5.41 -5.58
N LEU A 62 23.80 6.02 -6.50
CA LEU A 62 23.91 5.60 -7.90
C LEU A 62 25.28 4.96 -8.16
N PHE A 63 25.30 3.75 -8.73
CA PHE A 63 26.50 3.03 -9.14
C PHE A 63 26.51 2.75 -10.64
N TRP A 64 27.67 2.95 -11.29
CA TRP A 64 27.84 2.55 -12.70
C TRP A 64 29.31 2.32 -13.06
N SER A 65 29.55 1.52 -14.11
CA SER A 65 30.89 1.35 -14.71
C SER A 65 30.92 1.85 -16.16
N ASN A 66 32.11 2.00 -16.80
CA ASN A 66 32.25 2.74 -18.07
C ASN A 66 33.15 2.07 -19.15
N TYR A 67 32.71 1.99 -20.40
CA TYR A 67 33.44 1.34 -21.50
C TYR A 67 34.79 2.01 -21.88
N GLU A 68 34.90 3.33 -21.90
CA GLU A 68 36.12 4.05 -22.31
C GLU A 68 36.94 4.54 -21.09
N ASN A 69 38.28 4.48 -21.19
CA ASN A 69 39.26 4.61 -20.09
C ASN A 69 39.41 3.41 -19.14
N GLY A 70 38.79 2.26 -19.45
CA GLY A 70 39.03 1.01 -18.70
C GLY A 70 38.16 0.88 -17.47
N ARG A 71 36.84 0.83 -17.70
CA ARG A 71 35.81 0.24 -16.80
C ARG A 71 35.91 0.66 -15.35
N SER A 72 36.26 1.92 -15.17
CA SER A 72 36.26 2.56 -13.86
C SER A 72 34.86 2.49 -13.27
N LEU A 73 34.80 2.22 -11.97
CA LEU A 73 33.57 2.14 -11.18
C LEU A 73 33.36 3.47 -10.47
N TYR A 74 32.17 4.02 -10.64
CA TYR A 74 31.73 5.29 -10.07
C TYR A 74 30.63 5.07 -9.04
N HIS A 75 30.58 5.98 -8.08
CA HIS A 75 29.53 6.09 -7.08
C HIS A 75 29.16 7.56 -6.90
N GLN A 76 27.88 7.87 -6.85
CA GLN A 76 27.35 9.22 -6.67
C GLN A 76 26.19 9.17 -5.69
N ILE A 77 26.19 10.06 -4.70
CA ILE A 77 25.06 10.24 -3.78
C ILE A 77 24.30 11.50 -4.21
N ILE A 78 22.98 11.43 -4.15
CA ILE A 78 22.06 12.55 -4.19
C ILE A 78 21.38 12.60 -2.83
N TYR A 79 21.44 13.76 -2.17
CA TYR A 79 20.76 14.00 -0.90
C TYR A 79 19.30 14.36 -1.14
N GLU A 80 18.46 14.12 -0.14
CA GLU A 80 17.04 14.47 -0.05
C GLU A 80 16.64 15.78 -0.75
N ASN A 81 17.43 16.86 -0.55
CA ASN A 81 17.24 18.18 -1.15
C ASN A 81 17.72 18.33 -2.62
N GLY A 82 17.86 17.21 -3.34
CA GLY A 82 18.33 17.16 -4.73
C GLY A 82 19.82 17.50 -4.94
N THR A 83 20.61 17.75 -3.89
CA THR A 83 22.02 18.13 -4.05
C THR A 83 22.96 16.92 -4.16
N TYR A 84 24.00 17.06 -4.98
CA TYR A 84 24.97 15.99 -5.23
C TYR A 84 26.14 16.02 -4.24
N ALA A 85 26.51 14.85 -3.72
CA ALA A 85 27.81 14.62 -3.10
C ALA A 85 28.95 14.73 -4.14
N PRO A 86 30.24 14.77 -3.72
CA PRO A 86 31.36 14.59 -4.63
C PRO A 86 31.34 13.20 -5.29
N LEU A 87 31.61 13.14 -6.60
CA LEU A 87 31.72 11.88 -7.36
C LEU A 87 32.88 11.01 -6.84
N ASP A 88 32.54 9.81 -6.37
CA ASP A 88 33.51 8.79 -5.95
C ASP A 88 34.02 7.97 -7.15
N LEU A 89 35.32 7.71 -7.16
CA LEU A 89 35.97 6.79 -8.10
C LEU A 89 36.50 5.58 -7.32
N LEU A 90 35.71 4.51 -7.25
CA LEU A 90 35.96 3.35 -6.40
C LEU A 90 37.11 2.48 -6.94
N ASP A 91 37.20 2.30 -8.26
CA ASP A 91 38.39 1.71 -8.91
C ASP A 91 38.63 2.31 -10.30
N SER A 92 39.90 2.41 -10.70
CA SER A 92 40.40 2.96 -11.98
C SER A 92 41.18 1.96 -12.83
N ARG A 93 41.07 0.64 -12.55
CA ARG A 93 42.00 -0.39 -13.05
C ARG A 93 41.38 -1.48 -13.95
N ALA A 94 40.13 -1.38 -14.40
CA ALA A 94 39.41 -2.51 -14.98
C ALA A 94 39.51 -2.62 -16.52
N ILE A 95 40.26 -3.59 -17.03
CA ILE A 95 40.68 -3.59 -18.46
C ILE A 95 40.14 -4.79 -19.28
N ASN A 96 38.91 -5.27 -19.00
CA ASN A 96 38.01 -6.23 -19.71
C ASN A 96 37.30 -7.16 -18.70
N TYR A 97 36.26 -7.95 -18.99
CA TYR A 97 35.37 -8.06 -20.17
C TYR A 97 33.87 -8.06 -19.78
N GLU A 98 33.55 -8.43 -18.53
CA GLU A 98 32.25 -8.28 -17.86
C GLU A 98 32.55 -7.67 -16.47
N PHE A 99 31.99 -6.51 -16.17
CA PHE A 99 31.90 -6.01 -14.79
C PHE A 99 30.46 -6.30 -14.35
N ARG A 100 30.33 -6.84 -13.15
CA ARG A 100 29.04 -7.14 -12.51
C ARG A 100 29.17 -6.69 -11.07
N LEU A 101 28.17 -5.94 -10.65
CA LEU A 101 28.00 -5.41 -9.30
C LEU A 101 26.57 -5.70 -8.86
N ASP A 102 26.35 -5.58 -7.57
CA ASP A 102 25.04 -5.63 -6.93
C ASP A 102 25.15 -4.87 -5.60
N ALA A 103 24.05 -4.30 -5.11
CA ALA A 103 24.04 -3.41 -3.96
C ALA A 103 22.74 -3.52 -3.16
N VAL A 104 22.79 -3.23 -1.86
CA VAL A 104 21.62 -3.21 -0.98
C VAL A 104 21.87 -2.24 0.17
N ALA A 105 20.86 -1.47 0.56
CA ALA A 105 20.90 -0.63 1.76
C ALA A 105 20.30 -1.37 2.95
N ASP A 106 20.80 -1.05 4.14
CA ASP A 106 20.31 -1.60 5.39
C ASP A 106 19.58 -0.54 6.24
N SER A 107 18.82 -0.96 7.26
CA SER A 107 18.00 -0.02 8.05
C SER A 107 18.82 1.01 8.84
N LEU A 108 20.13 0.78 9.03
CA LEU A 108 21.07 1.72 9.63
C LEU A 108 21.68 2.72 8.63
N GLY A 109 21.29 2.64 7.36
CA GLY A 109 21.78 3.47 6.26
C GLY A 109 23.24 3.17 5.88
N ARG A 110 23.67 1.92 6.03
CA ARG A 110 24.87 1.38 5.37
C ARG A 110 24.47 0.86 4.00
N VAL A 111 25.22 1.23 2.97
CA VAL A 111 25.04 0.68 1.62
C VAL A 111 26.10 -0.39 1.39
N HIS A 112 25.66 -1.65 1.36
CA HIS A 112 26.48 -2.82 1.11
C HIS A 112 26.64 -3.03 -0.39
N PHE A 113 27.86 -3.36 -0.83
CA PHE A 113 28.23 -3.36 -2.24
C PHE A 113 29.15 -4.53 -2.57
N VAL A 114 28.77 -5.31 -3.59
CA VAL A 114 29.59 -6.42 -4.11
C VAL A 114 29.93 -6.21 -5.56
N PHE A 115 31.12 -6.61 -5.97
CA PHE A 115 31.56 -6.49 -7.36
C PHE A 115 32.61 -7.54 -7.74
N SER A 116 32.69 -7.87 -9.02
CA SER A 116 33.70 -8.78 -9.57
C SER A 116 34.74 -8.05 -10.42
N TRP A 117 36.03 -8.32 -10.17
CA TRP A 117 37.15 -7.64 -10.85
C TRP A 117 38.28 -8.59 -11.22
N GLY A 118 38.78 -8.51 -12.47
CA GLY A 118 40.02 -9.14 -12.91
C GLY A 118 40.47 -8.70 -14.30
N PRO A 119 41.74 -8.96 -14.69
CA PRO A 119 42.26 -8.61 -16.01
C PRO A 119 41.80 -9.56 -17.15
N THR A 120 41.25 -10.73 -16.81
CA THR A 120 40.57 -11.67 -17.72
C THR A 120 39.43 -12.36 -16.96
N GLN A 121 38.47 -12.96 -17.67
CA GLN A 121 37.46 -13.85 -17.06
C GLN A 121 38.16 -14.97 -16.24
N ASP A 122 39.21 -15.60 -16.79
CA ASP A 122 40.01 -16.60 -16.06
C ASP A 122 40.83 -16.06 -14.85
N SER A 123 40.64 -14.82 -14.42
CA SER A 123 41.37 -14.20 -13.30
C SER A 123 40.61 -13.12 -12.51
N SER A 124 39.27 -13.09 -12.57
CA SER A 124 38.47 -12.20 -11.74
C SER A 124 38.16 -12.76 -10.37
N HIS A 125 37.95 -11.88 -9.40
CA HIS A 125 37.61 -12.21 -8.02
C HIS A 125 36.44 -11.35 -7.54
N THR A 126 35.62 -11.90 -6.66
CA THR A 126 34.54 -11.19 -5.96
C THR A 126 35.09 -10.43 -4.77
N TYR A 127 34.69 -9.18 -4.67
CA TYR A 127 35.03 -8.24 -3.61
C TYR A 127 33.75 -7.71 -2.95
N TYR A 128 33.89 -7.35 -1.68
CA TYR A 128 32.84 -6.74 -0.87
C TYR A 128 33.37 -5.43 -0.26
N GLN A 129 32.47 -4.47 -0.15
CA GLN A 129 32.69 -3.21 0.55
C GLN A 129 31.35 -2.71 1.09
N TYR A 130 31.37 -1.76 2.00
CA TYR A 130 30.17 -1.01 2.38
C TYR A 130 30.52 0.46 2.56
N TRP A 131 29.55 1.32 2.31
CA TRP A 131 29.62 2.74 2.60
C TRP A 131 28.82 3.04 3.87
N TYR A 132 29.36 3.89 4.73
CA TYR A 132 28.65 4.41 5.90
C TYR A 132 29.16 5.81 6.25
N ASN A 133 28.22 6.73 6.50
CA ASN A 133 28.48 8.08 7.00
C ASN A 133 29.63 8.81 6.27
N GLY A 134 29.54 8.85 4.93
CA GLY A 134 30.52 9.52 4.07
C GLY A 134 31.86 8.79 3.91
N THR A 135 31.99 7.55 4.37
CA THR A 135 33.24 6.77 4.27
C THR A 135 33.02 5.36 3.74
N TRP A 136 33.94 4.90 2.91
CA TRP A 136 34.00 3.53 2.42
C TRP A 136 34.84 2.64 3.35
N SER A 137 34.35 1.44 3.64
CA SER A 137 35.10 0.41 4.38
C SER A 137 36.30 -0.11 3.56
N THR A 138 37.14 -0.96 4.17
CA THR A 138 38.24 -1.59 3.41
C THR A 138 37.70 -2.65 2.45
N THR A 139 38.08 -2.59 1.18
CA THR A 139 37.70 -3.62 0.18
C THR A 139 38.19 -5.01 0.60
N GLU A 140 37.24 -5.89 0.91
CA GLU A 140 37.46 -7.30 1.26
C GLU A 140 37.42 -8.18 0.00
N ARG A 141 38.16 -9.30 -0.01
CA ARG A 141 38.06 -10.34 -1.03
C ARG A 141 37.44 -11.58 -0.39
N ILE A 142 36.28 -12.01 -0.89
CA ILE A 142 35.46 -13.03 -0.24
C ILE A 142 35.48 -14.40 -0.94
N ASP A 143 35.98 -14.47 -2.19
CA ASP A 143 35.95 -15.69 -3.01
C ASP A 143 36.97 -16.76 -2.56
N PRO A 144 36.76 -18.06 -2.91
CA PRO A 144 37.59 -19.14 -2.39
C PRO A 144 39.05 -19.05 -2.82
N GLY A 145 39.93 -19.34 -1.85
CA GLY A 145 41.37 -19.33 -2.03
C GLY A 145 41.92 -20.33 -3.05
N VAL A 146 43.24 -20.21 -3.25
CA VAL A 146 44.01 -20.88 -4.31
C VAL A 146 43.80 -22.40 -4.47
N ASP A 147 43.90 -22.87 -5.71
CA ASP A 147 43.91 -24.28 -6.12
C ASP A 147 45.04 -25.08 -5.45
N GLY A 148 45.02 -26.41 -5.64
CA GLY A 148 46.07 -27.32 -5.14
C GLY A 148 47.51 -27.05 -5.65
N TYR A 149 47.71 -26.05 -6.50
CA TYR A 149 49.00 -25.57 -7.01
C TYR A 149 49.34 -24.12 -6.58
N GLY A 150 48.47 -23.44 -5.83
CA GLY A 150 48.67 -22.06 -5.39
C GLY A 150 48.20 -20.99 -6.37
N ARG A 151 47.28 -21.30 -7.30
CA ARG A 151 46.67 -20.35 -8.25
C ARG A 151 45.26 -19.99 -7.83
N ALA A 152 44.92 -18.70 -7.79
CA ALA A 152 43.57 -18.27 -7.42
C ALA A 152 42.54 -18.79 -8.44
N LEU A 153 41.38 -19.23 -7.97
CA LEU A 153 40.25 -19.64 -8.80
C LEU A 153 39.43 -18.39 -9.14
N PRO A 154 38.94 -18.23 -10.39
CA PRO A 154 38.15 -17.07 -10.75
C PRO A 154 36.70 -17.15 -10.23
N SER A 155 36.10 -15.98 -9.99
CA SER A 155 34.70 -15.79 -9.61
C SER A 155 34.03 -14.61 -10.34
N HIS A 156 32.70 -14.68 -10.47
CA HIS A 156 31.87 -13.86 -11.37
C HIS A 156 30.44 -13.63 -10.85
N ASN A 157 29.83 -12.54 -11.32
CA ASN A 157 28.40 -12.21 -11.17
C ASN A 157 27.89 -12.27 -9.72
N PRO A 158 28.55 -11.58 -8.77
CA PRO A 158 28.10 -11.59 -7.38
C PRO A 158 26.73 -10.95 -7.25
N GLN A 159 25.91 -11.49 -6.38
CA GLN A 159 24.62 -10.93 -5.97
C GLN A 159 24.61 -10.78 -4.44
N ILE A 160 23.93 -9.77 -3.92
CA ILE A 160 23.82 -9.47 -2.49
C ILE A 160 22.37 -9.23 -2.08
N THR A 161 22.01 -9.66 -0.88
CA THR A 161 20.76 -9.31 -0.21
C THR A 161 20.99 -9.26 1.30
N LEU A 162 19.99 -8.84 2.07
CA LEU A 162 20.00 -8.78 3.53
C LEU A 162 18.97 -9.75 4.11
N ASP A 163 19.20 -10.20 5.34
CA ASP A 163 18.14 -10.72 6.21
C ASP A 163 17.49 -9.57 7.03
N GLN A 164 16.43 -9.90 7.78
CA GLN A 164 15.77 -9.03 8.75
C GLN A 164 16.72 -8.40 9.79
N TYR A 165 17.91 -8.97 10.00
CA TYR A 165 18.92 -8.50 10.95
C TYR A 165 20.00 -7.61 10.31
N ASN A 166 19.82 -7.19 9.05
CA ASN A 166 20.78 -6.44 8.25
C ASN A 166 22.11 -7.21 7.99
N THR A 167 22.10 -8.54 7.99
CA THR A 167 23.26 -9.38 7.67
C THR A 167 23.45 -9.47 6.15
N PRO A 168 24.65 -9.18 5.62
CA PRO A 168 24.91 -9.39 4.18
C PRO A 168 25.01 -10.87 3.78
N HIS A 169 24.12 -11.31 2.88
CA HIS A 169 24.16 -12.61 2.20
C HIS A 169 24.69 -12.42 0.79
N VAL A 170 25.73 -13.17 0.41
CA VAL A 170 26.39 -13.00 -0.90
C VAL A 170 26.52 -14.32 -1.65
N LEU A 171 26.08 -14.30 -2.91
CA LEU A 171 26.07 -15.44 -3.82
C LEU A 171 26.94 -15.12 -5.05
N TRP A 172 27.82 -16.04 -5.48
CA TRP A 172 28.62 -15.84 -6.70
C TRP A 172 28.97 -17.17 -7.40
N SER A 173 29.34 -17.10 -8.67
CA SER A 173 29.75 -18.24 -9.49
C SER A 173 31.27 -18.32 -9.55
N GLY A 174 31.86 -19.52 -9.57
CA GLY A 174 33.32 -19.67 -9.64
C GLY A 174 33.80 -21.04 -10.13
N GLN A 175 35.11 -21.21 -10.31
CA GLN A 175 35.67 -22.44 -10.90
C GLN A 175 35.97 -23.54 -9.84
N ALA A 176 35.46 -24.76 -10.04
CA ALA A 176 35.63 -25.86 -9.08
C ALA A 176 37.04 -26.49 -9.04
N ASN A 177 37.47 -26.91 -7.83
CA ASN A 177 38.82 -27.42 -7.53
C ASN A 177 38.96 -28.97 -7.60
N PHE A 178 37.99 -29.68 -8.20
CA PHE A 178 37.92 -31.15 -8.15
C PHE A 178 38.43 -31.85 -9.41
N ALA A 179 39.19 -32.93 -9.20
CA ALA A 179 39.69 -33.82 -10.25
C ALA A 179 38.62 -34.78 -10.79
N LEU A 180 37.53 -34.23 -11.32
CA LEU A 180 36.59 -34.93 -12.21
C LEU A 180 37.04 -34.68 -13.66
N GLU A 181 36.90 -35.66 -14.54
CA GLU A 181 37.55 -35.65 -15.87
C GLU A 181 36.91 -34.69 -16.90
N ASP A 182 35.91 -33.88 -16.50
CA ASP A 182 35.19 -32.92 -17.37
C ASP A 182 35.34 -31.45 -16.91
N LEU A 183 36.25 -30.73 -17.59
CA LEU A 183 36.70 -29.34 -17.36
C LEU A 183 35.66 -28.24 -17.69
N THR A 184 34.37 -28.39 -17.36
CA THR A 184 33.30 -27.45 -17.84
C THR A 184 32.20 -27.10 -16.83
N HIS A 185 32.49 -27.07 -15.53
CA HIS A 185 31.51 -26.83 -14.47
C HIS A 185 31.91 -25.65 -13.55
N TYR A 186 31.04 -24.66 -13.46
CA TYR A 186 31.08 -23.56 -12.49
C TYR A 186 29.91 -23.74 -11.50
N PRO A 187 30.15 -24.09 -10.22
CA PRO A 187 29.11 -24.07 -9.17
C PRO A 187 28.82 -22.65 -8.69
N LEU A 188 27.68 -22.47 -8.02
CA LEU A 188 27.42 -21.32 -7.17
C LEU A 188 28.01 -21.54 -5.77
N TYR A 189 28.51 -20.46 -5.19
CA TYR A 189 29.08 -20.36 -3.86
C TYR A 189 28.33 -19.31 -3.06
N TYR A 190 28.09 -19.59 -1.79
CA TYR A 190 27.37 -18.74 -0.86
C TYR A 190 28.20 -18.52 0.41
N GLN A 191 28.15 -17.31 0.95
CA GLN A 191 28.55 -16.95 2.31
C GLN A 191 27.59 -15.88 2.86
N MET A 192 27.43 -15.86 4.17
CA MET A 192 26.86 -14.73 4.90
C MET A 192 27.93 -14.08 5.78
N ARG A 193 27.77 -12.80 6.10
CA ARG A 193 28.66 -12.12 7.05
C ARG A 193 28.40 -12.63 8.47
N ILE A 194 29.43 -12.71 9.29
CA ILE A 194 29.33 -13.08 10.71
C ILE A 194 30.05 -12.00 11.51
N GLY A 195 29.27 -11.10 12.12
CA GLY A 195 29.78 -9.90 12.77
C GLY A 195 30.49 -8.94 11.81
N GLU A 196 31.26 -8.00 12.35
CA GLU A 196 31.88 -6.93 11.54
C GLU A 196 33.07 -7.39 10.68
N ASP A 197 33.83 -8.39 11.12
CA ASP A 197 35.17 -8.71 10.59
C ASP A 197 35.29 -10.13 9.95
N SER A 198 34.21 -10.89 9.83
CA SER A 198 34.27 -12.27 9.30
C SER A 198 33.11 -12.70 8.42
N TRP A 199 33.34 -13.78 7.68
CA TRP A 199 32.37 -14.47 6.81
C TRP A 199 32.20 -15.93 7.26
N SER A 200 31.07 -16.53 6.92
CA SER A 200 30.79 -17.95 7.17
C SER A 200 31.76 -18.88 6.41
N ASP A 201 31.74 -20.17 6.73
CA ASP A 201 32.32 -21.16 5.82
C ASP A 201 31.59 -21.09 4.45
N ILE A 202 32.34 -21.28 3.36
CA ILE A 202 31.80 -21.25 2.00
C ILE A 202 30.95 -22.50 1.75
N LEU A 203 29.65 -22.31 1.58
CA LEU A 203 28.75 -23.33 1.06
C LEU A 203 28.77 -23.32 -0.47
N PHE A 204 28.54 -24.47 -1.10
CA PHE A 204 28.52 -24.58 -2.56
C PHE A 204 27.36 -25.47 -3.03
N THR A 205 26.74 -25.07 -4.13
CA THR A 205 25.68 -25.86 -4.76
C THR A 205 26.28 -26.94 -5.67
N ARG A 206 25.49 -27.97 -5.99
CA ARG A 206 25.86 -28.99 -6.98
C ARG A 206 25.51 -28.60 -8.42
N TYR A 207 24.90 -27.43 -8.64
CA TYR A 207 24.33 -27.05 -9.94
C TYR A 207 25.41 -26.85 -11.00
N ALA A 208 25.12 -27.34 -12.20
CA ALA A 208 26.02 -27.33 -13.33
C ALA A 208 25.68 -26.17 -14.28
N ARG A 209 26.57 -25.17 -14.40
CA ARG A 209 26.47 -24.06 -15.36
C ARG A 209 25.22 -23.17 -15.17
N PRO A 210 25.13 -22.43 -14.06
CA PRO A 210 24.26 -21.26 -13.99
C PRO A 210 24.68 -20.24 -15.06
N TYR A 211 23.73 -19.50 -15.61
CA TYR A 211 23.96 -18.41 -16.56
C TYR A 211 23.73 -17.05 -15.89
N ASN A 212 22.49 -16.75 -15.51
CA ASN A 212 22.09 -15.66 -14.62
C ASN A 212 21.33 -16.23 -13.42
N TYR A 213 21.38 -15.54 -12.28
CA TYR A 213 20.76 -15.95 -11.02
C TYR A 213 20.64 -14.75 -10.09
N LYS A 214 19.65 -14.79 -9.18
CA LYS A 214 19.43 -13.81 -8.10
C LYS A 214 19.24 -14.54 -6.76
N ILE A 215 19.28 -13.79 -5.66
CA ILE A 215 19.16 -14.28 -4.29
C ILE A 215 18.19 -13.38 -3.50
N ALA A 216 17.33 -13.99 -2.69
CA ALA A 216 16.53 -13.32 -1.67
C ALA A 216 16.61 -14.11 -0.35
N VAL A 217 16.26 -13.47 0.76
CA VAL A 217 16.16 -14.10 2.08
C VAL A 217 14.83 -13.67 2.71
N THR A 218 14.09 -14.61 3.30
CA THR A 218 12.86 -14.34 4.05
C THR A 218 13.13 -14.26 5.55
N ASN A 219 12.13 -13.87 6.36
CA ASN A 219 12.28 -13.72 7.81
C ASN A 219 12.44 -15.09 8.50
N ASP A 220 11.99 -16.17 7.87
CA ASP A 220 12.22 -17.57 8.31
C ASP A 220 13.69 -18.07 8.23
N ASP A 221 14.68 -17.19 8.03
CA ASP A 221 16.10 -17.52 7.81
C ASP A 221 16.33 -18.50 6.64
N ILE A 222 15.48 -18.41 5.59
CA ILE A 222 15.58 -19.21 4.37
C ILE A 222 16.23 -18.40 3.25
N VAL A 223 17.30 -18.93 2.66
CA VAL A 223 17.96 -18.36 1.49
C VAL A 223 17.33 -18.94 0.22
N HIS A 224 16.75 -18.08 -0.60
CA HIS A 224 16.11 -18.44 -1.87
C HIS A 224 17.01 -18.07 -3.05
N VAL A 225 17.14 -18.96 -4.03
CA VAL A 225 17.92 -18.75 -5.25
C VAL A 225 17.15 -19.22 -6.47
N VAL A 226 16.89 -18.30 -7.39
CA VAL A 226 16.40 -18.60 -8.74
C VAL A 226 17.54 -18.47 -9.75
N LEU A 227 17.69 -19.45 -10.64
CA LEU A 227 18.77 -19.46 -11.64
C LEU A 227 18.32 -20.00 -13.01
N SER A 228 18.90 -19.45 -14.06
CA SER A 228 18.80 -19.97 -15.42
C SER A 228 19.95 -20.95 -15.72
N GLN A 229 19.63 -22.16 -16.19
CA GLN A 229 20.62 -23.23 -16.38
C GLN A 229 20.85 -23.60 -17.86
N ARG A 230 22.12 -23.84 -18.22
CA ARG A 230 22.53 -24.14 -19.60
C ARG A 230 23.11 -25.55 -19.76
N LEU A 231 22.30 -26.47 -20.30
CA LEU A 231 22.67 -27.89 -20.48
C LEU A 231 23.50 -28.17 -21.77
N GLY A 232 23.61 -27.22 -22.71
CA GLY A 232 24.22 -27.42 -24.04
C GLY A 232 25.52 -26.65 -24.35
N GLN A 233 26.28 -27.11 -25.37
CA GLN A 233 27.47 -26.40 -25.90
C GLN A 233 27.14 -25.27 -26.90
N ILE A 234 25.90 -25.19 -27.40
CA ILE A 234 25.49 -24.14 -28.35
C ILE A 234 25.39 -22.80 -27.58
N PRO A 235 25.84 -21.64 -28.14
CA PRO A 235 25.93 -20.40 -27.36
C PRO A 235 24.62 -19.78 -26.88
N TYR A 236 23.47 -20.23 -27.40
CA TYR A 236 22.19 -19.48 -27.37
C TYR A 236 20.98 -20.38 -27.09
N THR A 237 21.12 -21.35 -26.19
CA THR A 237 20.00 -22.16 -25.69
C THR A 237 20.15 -22.23 -24.17
N ILE A 238 19.27 -21.53 -23.47
CA ILE A 238 18.97 -21.79 -22.05
C ILE A 238 17.95 -22.93 -22.04
N ASN A 239 18.00 -23.77 -21.01
CA ASN A 239 17.35 -25.08 -21.06
C ASN A 239 16.36 -25.34 -19.91
N ARG A 240 16.42 -24.58 -18.82
CA ARG A 240 15.42 -24.54 -17.74
C ARG A 240 15.70 -23.40 -16.76
N ILE A 241 14.66 -22.89 -16.10
CA ILE A 241 14.77 -22.18 -14.83
C ILE A 241 14.75 -23.20 -13.68
N VAL A 242 15.55 -22.95 -12.66
CA VAL A 242 15.66 -23.78 -11.46
C VAL A 242 15.54 -22.86 -10.25
N TYR A 243 14.65 -23.24 -9.33
CA TYR A 243 14.61 -22.68 -7.98
C TYR A 243 15.30 -23.63 -7.00
N ALA A 244 15.90 -23.06 -5.95
CA ALA A 244 16.50 -23.79 -4.84
C ALA A 244 16.45 -22.92 -3.58
N ASP A 245 16.20 -23.55 -2.43
CA ASP A 245 16.30 -22.91 -1.11
C ASP A 245 17.28 -23.60 -0.16
N MET A 246 17.60 -22.92 0.94
CA MET A 246 18.47 -23.39 2.00
C MET A 246 18.13 -22.69 3.31
N ASN A 247 17.65 -23.43 4.31
CA ASN A 247 17.59 -22.94 5.68
C ASN A 247 19.01 -22.73 6.23
N ILE A 248 19.30 -21.55 6.77
CA ILE A 248 20.64 -21.16 7.25
C ILE A 248 21.13 -22.08 8.38
N GLY A 249 20.23 -22.52 9.27
CA GLY A 249 20.52 -23.40 10.40
C GLY A 249 20.97 -24.80 10.01
N GLU A 250 20.50 -25.34 8.88
CA GLU A 250 20.85 -26.70 8.42
C GLU A 250 22.19 -26.74 7.65
N GLN A 251 22.67 -25.61 7.15
CA GLN A 251 23.90 -25.49 6.33
C GLN A 251 23.95 -26.42 5.10
N SER A 252 22.79 -26.78 4.55
CA SER A 252 22.69 -27.56 3.32
C SER A 252 21.48 -27.15 2.48
N TRP A 253 21.72 -26.93 1.19
CA TRP A 253 20.69 -26.70 0.18
C TRP A 253 19.65 -27.83 0.16
N GLY A 254 18.39 -27.45 0.02
CA GLY A 254 17.26 -28.34 -0.22
C GLY A 254 17.53 -29.27 -1.41
N LEU A 255 17.03 -30.50 -1.32
CA LEU A 255 17.26 -31.54 -2.34
C LEU A 255 16.20 -31.55 -3.46
N GLU A 256 15.22 -30.65 -3.41
CA GLU A 256 14.11 -30.59 -4.35
C GLU A 256 14.46 -29.62 -5.49
N GLU A 257 14.82 -30.17 -6.65
CA GLU A 257 14.92 -29.40 -7.89
C GLU A 257 13.51 -29.07 -8.40
N THR A 258 12.93 -27.94 -7.96
CA THR A 258 11.73 -27.40 -8.60
C THR A 258 12.14 -26.79 -9.94
N ILE A 259 11.78 -27.47 -11.02
CA ILE A 259 12.01 -27.01 -12.38
C ILE A 259 10.77 -26.25 -12.83
N ILE A 260 10.84 -24.92 -12.77
CA ILE A 260 9.69 -24.03 -13.02
C ILE A 260 9.24 -24.04 -14.51
N SER A 261 10.03 -24.63 -15.43
CA SER A 261 9.84 -24.38 -16.87
C SER A 261 10.12 -25.58 -17.81
N GLU A 262 9.66 -26.80 -17.51
CA GLU A 262 9.89 -27.94 -18.44
C GLU A 262 9.08 -27.88 -19.76
N ASP A 263 8.01 -27.08 -19.85
CA ASP A 263 7.09 -27.03 -21.01
C ASP A 263 7.02 -25.69 -21.78
N MET A 264 8.14 -24.96 -21.90
CA MET A 264 8.28 -23.94 -22.95
C MET A 264 8.62 -24.60 -24.31
N ASP A 265 7.61 -25.20 -24.94
CA ASP A 265 7.74 -26.00 -26.17
C ASP A 265 8.21 -25.19 -27.41
N GLY A 266 8.74 -25.89 -28.42
CA GLY A 266 9.10 -25.33 -29.74
C GLY A 266 10.59 -25.00 -29.92
N GLY A 267 11.27 -24.55 -28.87
CA GLY A 267 12.74 -24.61 -28.77
C GLY A 267 13.54 -23.53 -29.51
N LYS A 268 13.51 -22.30 -28.99
CA LYS A 268 14.65 -21.36 -29.09
C LYS A 268 14.67 -20.20 -28.07
N SER A 269 14.01 -20.37 -26.94
CA SER A 269 13.79 -19.31 -25.95
C SER A 269 15.11 -18.74 -25.40
N TYR A 270 15.27 -17.43 -25.57
CA TYR A 270 16.20 -16.62 -24.79
C TYR A 270 15.47 -16.18 -23.53
N VAL A 271 15.93 -16.66 -22.38
CA VAL A 271 15.50 -16.16 -21.09
C VAL A 271 16.60 -15.21 -20.58
N PRO A 272 16.45 -13.87 -20.64
CA PRO A 272 17.28 -12.98 -19.83
C PRO A 272 17.10 -13.34 -18.33
N GLY A 273 17.96 -12.82 -17.45
CA GLY A 273 18.00 -13.28 -16.05
C GLY A 273 16.65 -13.23 -15.33
N PRO A 274 16.36 -14.18 -14.42
CA PRO A 274 15.22 -14.08 -13.52
C PRO A 274 15.43 -12.95 -12.52
N GLU A 275 14.35 -12.35 -12.02
CA GLU A 275 14.33 -11.50 -10.83
C GLU A 275 13.59 -12.22 -9.70
N ILE A 276 13.98 -11.93 -8.45
CA ILE A 276 13.31 -12.44 -7.24
C ILE A 276 13.26 -11.31 -6.20
N LEU A 277 12.12 -11.20 -5.54
CA LEU A 277 11.84 -10.28 -4.44
C LEU A 277 11.23 -11.10 -3.29
N ALA A 278 11.49 -10.72 -2.05
CA ALA A 278 10.89 -11.35 -0.87
C ALA A 278 10.13 -10.29 -0.08
N ILE A 279 8.88 -10.59 0.26
CA ILE A 279 7.93 -9.71 0.94
C ILE A 279 7.15 -10.61 1.92
N ASN A 280 7.13 -10.28 3.20
CA ASN A 280 6.30 -10.96 4.23
C ASN A 280 6.30 -12.51 4.09
N ASP A 281 7.50 -13.09 4.03
CA ASP A 281 7.78 -14.53 3.88
C ASP A 281 7.25 -15.22 2.58
N THR A 282 6.65 -14.44 1.67
CA THR A 282 6.39 -14.82 0.28
C THR A 282 7.57 -14.41 -0.61
N ILE A 283 7.93 -15.28 -1.57
CA ILE A 283 8.85 -14.91 -2.65
C ILE A 283 8.09 -14.67 -3.94
N HIS A 284 8.46 -13.61 -4.66
CA HIS A 284 7.89 -13.19 -5.94
C HIS A 284 8.97 -13.35 -7.00
N ILE A 285 8.68 -14.07 -8.09
CA ILE A 285 9.64 -14.36 -9.15
C ILE A 285 9.12 -13.80 -10.47
N PHE A 286 9.97 -13.04 -11.16
CA PHE A 286 9.67 -12.46 -12.47
C PHE A 286 10.58 -13.06 -13.54
N LEU A 287 9.97 -13.59 -14.60
CA LEU A 287 10.65 -14.26 -15.70
C LEU A 287 10.27 -13.59 -17.03
N ASN A 288 11.23 -13.37 -17.92
CA ASN A 288 10.97 -12.94 -19.29
C ASN A 288 11.29 -14.10 -20.24
N SER A 289 10.35 -14.48 -21.11
CA SER A 289 10.56 -15.56 -22.09
C SER A 289 10.06 -15.21 -23.49
N VAL A 290 10.79 -15.74 -24.48
CA VAL A 290 10.50 -15.61 -25.92
C VAL A 290 9.94 -16.94 -26.44
N ASN A 291 8.68 -16.94 -26.85
CA ASN A 291 8.11 -18.01 -27.67
C ASN A 291 8.39 -17.76 -29.17
N ASP A 292 8.44 -18.83 -29.96
CA ASP A 292 8.97 -18.79 -31.33
C ASP A 292 8.07 -17.93 -32.28
N ASN A 293 8.47 -16.67 -32.46
CA ASN A 293 7.89 -15.61 -33.32
C ASN A 293 6.72 -14.76 -32.75
N THR A 294 6.52 -14.71 -31.43
CA THR A 294 5.63 -13.72 -30.76
C THR A 294 6.44 -12.64 -30.04
N GLN A 295 5.75 -11.58 -29.56
CA GLN A 295 6.36 -10.66 -28.59
C GLN A 295 6.72 -11.45 -27.30
N PRO A 296 7.84 -11.15 -26.62
CA PRO A 296 8.11 -11.74 -25.31
C PRO A 296 7.16 -11.20 -24.24
N ASN A 297 6.85 -12.05 -23.27
CA ASN A 297 5.99 -11.74 -22.14
C ASN A 297 6.81 -11.69 -20.86
N ILE A 298 6.31 -10.95 -19.86
CA ILE A 298 6.73 -11.12 -18.47
C ILE A 298 5.76 -12.08 -17.80
N TYR A 299 6.32 -13.10 -17.18
CA TYR A 299 5.63 -14.09 -16.38
C TYR A 299 5.91 -13.81 -14.91
N TYR A 300 4.88 -13.97 -14.10
CA TYR A 300 4.92 -13.85 -12.65
C TYR A 300 4.53 -15.20 -12.03
N LEU A 301 5.18 -15.52 -10.92
CA LEU A 301 4.76 -16.57 -10.00
C LEU A 301 5.28 -16.22 -8.60
N ASN A 302 4.55 -16.64 -7.57
CA ASN A 302 4.99 -16.52 -6.19
C ASN A 302 5.08 -17.89 -5.50
N LYS A 303 5.63 -17.88 -4.29
CA LYS A 303 5.67 -19.04 -3.40
C LYS A 303 5.62 -18.59 -1.94
N THR A 304 4.58 -19.03 -1.24
CA THR A 304 4.39 -18.81 0.21
C THR A 304 4.61 -20.14 0.93
N GLY A 305 5.59 -20.19 1.84
CA GLY A 305 5.98 -21.42 2.54
C GLY A 305 6.42 -22.56 1.58
N LEU A 306 5.54 -23.55 1.38
CA LEU A 306 5.75 -24.70 0.47
C LEU A 306 4.92 -24.64 -0.81
N SER A 307 3.90 -23.78 -0.86
CA SER A 307 2.94 -23.66 -1.97
C SER A 307 3.46 -22.72 -3.05
N TRP A 308 3.14 -23.00 -4.31
CA TRP A 308 3.46 -22.16 -5.47
C TRP A 308 2.17 -21.66 -6.11
N SER A 309 2.13 -20.43 -6.58
CA SER A 309 1.06 -19.98 -7.47
C SER A 309 1.17 -20.63 -8.85
N ASP A 310 0.09 -20.53 -9.62
CA ASP A 310 0.16 -20.67 -11.07
C ASP A 310 1.10 -19.61 -11.69
N ILE A 311 1.59 -19.90 -12.90
CA ILE A 311 2.43 -18.96 -13.66
C ILE A 311 1.51 -18.07 -14.51
N SER A 312 1.32 -16.82 -14.08
CA SER A 312 0.53 -15.83 -14.80
C SER A 312 1.37 -15.05 -15.83
N ILE A 313 0.71 -14.48 -16.84
CA ILE A 313 1.29 -13.50 -17.77
C ILE A 313 0.76 -12.14 -17.38
N ILE A 314 1.63 -11.27 -16.89
CA ILE A 314 1.23 -9.93 -16.40
C ILE A 314 1.35 -8.84 -17.48
N THR A 315 2.12 -9.07 -18.55
CA THR A 315 2.14 -8.16 -19.71
C THR A 315 2.70 -8.82 -20.97
N ALA A 316 2.20 -8.37 -22.14
CA ALA A 316 2.51 -8.89 -23.47
C ALA A 316 3.39 -7.97 -24.34
N GLU A 317 3.99 -6.91 -23.76
CA GLU A 317 4.69 -5.86 -24.51
C GLU A 317 6.24 -5.84 -24.35
N ALA A 318 6.88 -6.91 -23.88
CA ALA A 318 8.33 -6.88 -23.69
C ALA A 318 9.09 -6.89 -25.03
N SER A 319 10.34 -6.41 -25.04
CA SER A 319 11.14 -6.31 -26.27
C SER A 319 12.03 -7.53 -26.56
N TYR A 320 12.13 -7.86 -27.86
CA TYR A 320 12.85 -9.00 -28.47
C TYR A 320 14.37 -9.09 -28.20
N PHE A 321 15.02 -8.06 -27.65
CA PHE A 321 16.47 -8.11 -27.36
C PHE A 321 16.78 -8.69 -25.97
N GLY A 322 17.56 -9.77 -25.93
CA GLY A 322 17.89 -10.56 -24.72
C GLY A 322 18.81 -9.89 -23.70
N THR A 323 18.47 -8.68 -23.27
CA THR A 323 19.08 -7.90 -22.18
C THR A 323 18.05 -7.26 -21.24
N ASN A 324 16.76 -7.50 -21.47
CA ASN A 324 15.65 -6.87 -20.75
C ASN A 324 15.23 -7.77 -19.59
N VAL A 325 15.90 -7.61 -18.44
CA VAL A 325 15.51 -8.23 -17.17
C VAL A 325 14.49 -7.32 -16.51
N PRO A 326 13.31 -7.80 -16.08
CA PRO A 326 12.44 -7.01 -15.22
C PRO A 326 13.13 -6.76 -13.88
N HIS A 327 12.96 -5.58 -13.28
CA HIS A 327 13.45 -5.31 -11.93
C HIS A 327 12.26 -4.93 -11.06
N ALA A 328 12.24 -5.43 -9.83
CA ALA A 328 11.14 -5.23 -8.89
C ALA A 328 11.63 -4.58 -7.60
N ALA A 329 10.79 -3.73 -7.01
CA ALA A 329 10.91 -3.22 -5.64
C ALA A 329 9.59 -3.44 -4.90
N ALA A 330 9.62 -3.40 -3.58
CA ALA A 330 8.44 -3.48 -2.72
C ALA A 330 8.24 -2.17 -1.96
N THR A 331 6.98 -1.78 -1.72
CA THR A 331 6.63 -0.85 -0.65
C THR A 331 6.70 -1.57 0.72
N PRO A 332 6.73 -0.85 1.85
CA PRO A 332 6.56 -1.44 3.18
C PRO A 332 5.24 -2.21 3.38
N ARG A 333 4.18 -1.82 2.66
CA ARG A 333 2.86 -2.49 2.67
C ARG A 333 2.92 -3.84 1.96
N GLY A 334 3.72 -3.95 0.91
CA GLY A 334 3.93 -5.17 0.13
C GLY A 334 3.61 -5.04 -1.36
N ASP A 335 3.17 -3.85 -1.80
CA ASP A 335 2.90 -3.54 -3.20
C ASP A 335 4.15 -3.72 -4.05
N ILE A 336 3.97 -4.29 -5.24
CA ILE A 336 5.09 -4.66 -6.10
C ILE A 336 5.24 -3.66 -7.23
N ILE A 337 6.31 -2.88 -7.18
CA ILE A 337 6.72 -1.99 -8.26
C ILE A 337 7.54 -2.80 -9.25
N LEU A 338 7.02 -3.03 -10.46
CA LEU A 338 7.71 -3.76 -11.52
C LEU A 338 8.09 -2.84 -12.67
N THR A 339 9.35 -2.88 -13.10
CA THR A 339 9.85 -2.10 -14.24
C THR A 339 10.43 -2.99 -15.33
N TRP A 340 10.32 -2.61 -16.61
CA TRP A 340 11.03 -3.27 -17.72
C TRP A 340 11.31 -2.37 -18.93
N PRO A 341 12.38 -2.62 -19.72
CA PRO A 341 12.61 -1.90 -20.96
C PRO A 341 11.68 -2.33 -22.12
N ASN A 342 10.93 -1.39 -22.69
CA ASN A 342 10.25 -1.54 -23.98
C ASN A 342 11.12 -0.94 -25.11
N ASN A 343 11.34 -1.69 -26.19
CA ASN A 343 12.15 -1.28 -27.34
C ASN A 343 11.59 -1.97 -28.60
N GLN A 344 10.71 -1.31 -29.35
CA GLN A 344 9.96 -1.92 -30.45
C GLN A 344 10.82 -2.26 -31.69
N TYR A 345 10.46 -3.32 -32.42
CA TYR A 345 11.34 -3.93 -33.44
C TYR A 345 11.13 -3.42 -34.89
N GLU A 346 10.49 -2.27 -35.13
CA GLU A 346 10.16 -1.78 -36.50
C GLU A 346 10.76 -0.41 -36.89
N GLY A 347 12.04 -0.18 -36.61
CA GLY A 347 12.85 0.82 -37.34
C GLY A 347 12.53 2.30 -37.07
N LEU A 348 11.64 2.58 -36.13
CA LEU A 348 11.51 3.85 -35.42
C LEU A 348 12.16 3.68 -34.04
N TYR A 349 12.84 4.73 -33.56
CA TYR A 349 13.64 4.68 -32.31
C TYR A 349 12.78 5.07 -31.11
N GLU A 350 11.66 4.37 -30.94
CA GLU A 350 10.70 4.58 -29.85
C GLU A 350 10.94 3.48 -28.82
N GLY A 351 11.50 3.84 -27.67
CA GLY A 351 11.88 2.92 -26.60
C GLY A 351 12.11 3.61 -25.26
N GLY A 352 11.86 2.88 -24.19
CA GLY A 352 11.70 3.42 -22.84
C GLY A 352 11.66 2.38 -21.74
N ILE A 353 11.30 2.82 -20.54
CA ILE A 353 11.00 1.97 -19.38
C ILE A 353 9.50 1.98 -19.15
N HIS A 354 8.89 0.81 -19.05
CA HIS A 354 7.55 0.64 -18.51
C HIS A 354 7.61 0.42 -17.01
N ILE A 355 6.58 0.87 -16.31
CA ILE A 355 6.25 0.53 -14.93
C ILE A 355 4.85 -0.09 -14.88
N MET A 356 4.67 -1.00 -13.95
CA MET A 356 3.40 -1.60 -13.57
C MET A 356 3.47 -1.87 -12.08
N MET A 357 2.36 -1.71 -11.38
CA MET A 357 2.29 -1.89 -9.94
C MET A 357 1.31 -3.00 -9.62
N TYR A 358 1.62 -3.84 -8.64
CA TYR A 358 0.66 -4.74 -8.02
C TYR A 358 0.19 -4.07 -6.73
N ASP A 359 -1.07 -3.66 -6.70
CA ASP A 359 -1.69 -3.07 -5.53
C ASP A 359 -2.16 -4.20 -4.60
N THR A 360 -1.71 -4.19 -3.35
CA THR A 360 -2.06 -5.24 -2.38
C THR A 360 -3.44 -5.07 -1.75
N LEU A 361 -4.03 -3.86 -1.79
CA LEU A 361 -5.40 -3.62 -1.34
C LEU A 361 -6.41 -3.93 -2.45
N LEU A 362 -6.12 -3.58 -3.69
CA LEU A 362 -7.00 -3.83 -4.83
C LEU A 362 -6.77 -5.20 -5.51
N GLY A 363 -5.82 -5.99 -5.03
CA GLY A 363 -5.57 -7.38 -5.45
C GLY A 363 -5.05 -7.59 -6.88
N HIS A 364 -4.84 -6.53 -7.68
CA HIS A 364 -4.60 -6.61 -9.12
C HIS A 364 -3.36 -5.81 -9.60
N TRP A 365 -2.98 -6.03 -10.86
CA TRP A 365 -1.92 -5.26 -11.52
C TRP A 365 -2.50 -4.06 -12.26
N THR A 366 -1.94 -2.87 -12.01
CA THR A 366 -2.29 -1.64 -12.76
C THR A 366 -2.00 -1.78 -14.25
N ASP A 367 -2.55 -0.89 -15.07
CA ASP A 367 -2.10 -0.74 -16.45
C ASP A 367 -0.60 -0.35 -16.53
N ALA A 368 0.06 -0.73 -17.63
CA ALA A 368 1.49 -0.48 -17.82
C ALA A 368 1.77 0.94 -18.33
N ALA A 369 2.35 1.81 -17.49
CA ALA A 369 2.70 3.18 -17.83
C ALA A 369 4.12 3.32 -18.41
N LEU A 370 4.34 4.27 -19.33
CA LEU A 370 5.63 4.52 -19.99
C LEU A 370 6.36 5.74 -19.38
N ILE A 371 7.51 5.52 -18.74
CA ILE A 371 8.29 6.53 -17.99
C ILE A 371 9.11 7.49 -18.89
N THR A 372 9.15 7.30 -20.22
CA THR A 372 10.13 7.99 -21.08
C THR A 372 9.59 8.52 -22.41
N ASN A 373 10.08 9.68 -22.81
CA ASN A 373 9.85 10.28 -24.11
C ASN A 373 10.35 9.40 -25.29
N ASN A 374 9.56 9.34 -26.38
CA ASN A 374 9.66 8.48 -27.58
C ASN A 374 10.97 8.53 -28.44
N TYR A 375 12.14 8.80 -27.86
CA TYR A 375 13.41 8.97 -28.60
C TYR A 375 14.62 8.25 -28.00
N THR A 376 14.45 7.52 -26.89
CA THR A 376 15.52 6.75 -26.24
C THR A 376 15.49 5.28 -26.63
N THR A 377 16.53 4.53 -26.26
CA THR A 377 16.45 3.06 -26.21
C THR A 377 17.12 2.59 -24.92
N ALA A 378 16.33 2.02 -24.02
CA ALA A 378 16.78 1.68 -22.67
C ALA A 378 17.41 0.27 -22.63
N PHE A 379 18.55 0.14 -21.97
CA PHE A 379 19.31 -1.12 -21.81
C PHE A 379 19.94 -1.19 -20.43
N GLU A 380 19.63 -2.23 -19.65
CA GLU A 380 20.04 -2.37 -18.23
C GLU A 380 19.41 -1.24 -17.37
N GLN A 381 18.70 -1.64 -16.31
CA GLN A 381 17.97 -0.76 -15.40
C GLN A 381 18.19 -1.22 -13.96
N SER A 382 17.76 -0.40 -13.00
CA SER A 382 17.58 -0.75 -11.60
C SER A 382 16.48 0.16 -11.03
N VAL A 383 15.75 -0.32 -10.03
CA VAL A 383 14.66 0.39 -9.36
C VAL A 383 14.84 0.25 -7.84
N ALA A 384 14.56 1.34 -7.12
CA ALA A 384 14.49 1.37 -5.67
C ALA A 384 13.31 2.25 -5.25
N TYR A 385 12.77 2.00 -4.06
CA TYR A 385 11.65 2.75 -3.47
C TYR A 385 12.15 3.57 -2.28
N ASP A 386 11.83 4.87 -2.22
CA ASP A 386 12.11 5.76 -1.10
C ASP A 386 10.89 5.83 -0.17
N LYS A 387 10.88 4.90 0.79
CA LYS A 387 9.77 4.72 1.73
C LYS A 387 9.46 5.91 2.65
N ASN A 388 10.33 6.92 2.73
CA ASN A 388 10.05 8.10 3.56
C ASN A 388 9.41 9.24 2.74
N LYS A 389 9.19 9.02 1.43
CA LYS A 389 8.71 10.03 0.48
C LYS A 389 7.62 9.53 -0.47
N ASP A 390 7.37 8.23 -0.50
CA ASP A 390 6.63 7.54 -1.56
C ASP A 390 7.17 7.89 -2.98
N GLU A 391 8.49 7.79 -3.15
CA GLU A 391 9.17 8.07 -4.43
C GLU A 391 9.77 6.78 -5.05
N ILE A 392 9.55 6.56 -6.35
CA ILE A 392 10.22 5.47 -7.11
C ILE A 392 11.44 6.03 -7.86
N HIS A 393 12.59 5.45 -7.57
CA HIS A 393 13.88 5.85 -8.10
C HIS A 393 14.30 4.85 -9.18
N VAL A 394 14.24 5.24 -10.46
CA VAL A 394 14.53 4.37 -11.61
C VAL A 394 15.81 4.84 -12.32
N PHE A 395 16.84 3.99 -12.39
CA PHE A 395 18.11 4.34 -13.05
C PHE A 395 18.42 3.39 -14.19
N TRP A 396 18.53 3.92 -15.41
CA TRP A 396 18.79 3.13 -16.62
C TRP A 396 19.83 3.78 -17.53
N ARG A 397 20.23 3.02 -18.55
CA ARG A 397 21.13 3.48 -19.60
C ARG A 397 20.41 3.66 -20.94
N ASP A 398 20.58 4.84 -21.54
CA ASP A 398 20.27 5.13 -22.94
C ASP A 398 21.44 4.70 -23.87
N ASN A 399 21.11 4.39 -25.13
CA ASN A 399 22.05 4.00 -26.18
C ASN A 399 22.30 5.12 -27.23
N HIS A 400 21.58 6.25 -27.15
CA HIS A 400 21.71 7.31 -28.13
C HIS A 400 23.03 8.12 -27.97
N PRO A 401 23.82 8.35 -29.04
CA PRO A 401 25.21 8.81 -28.96
C PRO A 401 25.40 10.31 -28.66
N VAL A 402 24.36 11.03 -28.21
CA VAL A 402 24.39 12.48 -27.99
C VAL A 402 23.62 12.93 -26.72
N SER A 403 22.82 12.05 -26.12
CA SER A 403 22.16 12.26 -24.81
C SER A 403 23.04 11.66 -23.71
N GLY A 404 23.10 12.35 -22.57
CA GLY A 404 23.73 11.82 -21.36
C GLY A 404 22.88 10.75 -20.69
N GLN A 405 23.46 10.11 -19.68
CA GLN A 405 22.75 9.20 -18.77
C GLN A 405 21.68 9.97 -18.00
N ALA A 406 20.62 9.32 -17.54
CA ALA A 406 19.57 9.97 -16.75
C ALA A 406 19.02 9.02 -15.66
N ALA A 407 18.72 9.58 -14.50
CA ALA A 407 18.09 8.91 -13.36
C ALA A 407 16.71 9.54 -13.15
N TYR A 408 15.67 8.72 -13.24
CA TYR A 408 14.25 9.02 -13.07
C TYR A 408 13.90 9.05 -11.56
N TYR A 409 13.08 10.01 -11.14
CA TYR A 409 12.32 9.98 -9.89
C TYR A 409 10.85 10.19 -10.23
N ILE A 410 9.98 9.46 -9.54
CA ILE A 410 8.52 9.47 -9.65
C ILE A 410 8.02 9.72 -8.22
N LYS A 411 7.17 10.73 -8.00
CA LYS A 411 6.53 11.04 -6.69
C LYS A 411 5.02 10.88 -6.83
N GLY A 412 4.37 10.35 -5.79
CA GLY A 412 2.90 10.29 -5.68
C GLY A 412 2.33 9.31 -6.69
N ILE A 413 2.26 8.04 -6.30
CA ILE A 413 1.92 6.92 -7.20
C ILE A 413 0.65 6.18 -6.81
N PHE A 414 0.22 6.33 -5.55
CA PHE A 414 -1.07 5.87 -5.06
C PHE A 414 -1.91 7.12 -4.76
N ASP A 415 -3.06 7.15 -5.39
CA ASP A 415 -4.14 8.15 -5.40
C ASP A 415 -5.33 7.24 -5.74
N THR A 416 -6.00 6.74 -4.69
CA THR A 416 -6.83 5.52 -4.77
C THR A 416 -8.28 5.82 -5.14
N ASP A 417 -8.77 6.98 -4.73
CA ASP A 417 -10.10 7.54 -4.95
C ASP A 417 -10.16 8.52 -6.14
N LEU A 418 -9.00 9.01 -6.61
CA LEU A 418 -8.81 9.91 -7.76
C LEU A 418 -9.22 11.37 -7.51
N ASP A 419 -9.12 11.82 -6.25
CA ASP A 419 -9.40 13.19 -5.83
C ASP A 419 -8.30 14.19 -6.27
N GLY A 420 -7.05 13.72 -6.35
CA GLY A 420 -5.84 14.48 -6.70
C GLY A 420 -4.82 14.66 -5.56
N LEU A 421 -5.08 14.12 -4.37
CA LEU A 421 -4.10 13.86 -3.31
C LEU A 421 -3.44 12.49 -3.55
N SER A 422 -2.63 12.05 -2.61
CA SER A 422 -2.04 10.71 -2.62
C SER A 422 -2.24 10.09 -1.25
N ASN A 423 -2.39 8.76 -1.16
CA ASN A 423 -2.71 8.09 0.11
C ASN A 423 -1.75 8.44 1.25
N LEU A 424 -0.51 8.83 0.94
CA LEU A 424 0.44 9.35 1.92
C LEU A 424 0.17 10.82 2.32
N GLU A 425 -0.16 11.70 1.37
CA GLU A 425 -0.53 13.09 1.66
C GLU A 425 -1.83 13.15 2.48
N GLU A 426 -2.79 12.28 2.17
CA GLU A 426 -4.01 12.07 2.95
C GLU A 426 -3.69 11.60 4.37
N LEU A 427 -3.10 10.41 4.55
CA LEU A 427 -2.81 9.84 5.88
C LEU A 427 -1.80 10.64 6.74
N SER A 428 -1.00 11.54 6.16
CA SER A 428 0.11 12.19 6.90
C SER A 428 0.21 13.71 6.81
N VAL A 429 -0.61 14.36 5.98
CA VAL A 429 -0.62 15.83 5.83
C VAL A 429 -2.02 16.40 6.08
N TYR A 430 -3.05 15.80 5.50
CA TYR A 430 -4.43 16.33 5.53
C TYR A 430 -5.37 15.56 6.46
N PHE A 431 -5.06 14.30 6.78
CA PHE A 431 -5.81 13.38 7.63
C PHE A 431 -7.21 13.01 7.09
N THR A 432 -7.32 13.00 5.76
CA THR A 432 -8.46 12.55 4.95
C THR A 432 -8.42 11.03 4.71
N ASP A 433 -9.50 10.42 4.22
CA ASP A 433 -9.61 8.96 4.01
C ASP A 433 -9.21 8.54 2.57
N PRO A 434 -8.11 7.76 2.37
CA PRO A 434 -7.62 7.36 1.04
C PRO A 434 -8.50 6.48 0.15
N ILE A 435 -9.79 6.37 0.45
CA ILE A 435 -10.80 5.69 -0.37
C ILE A 435 -12.07 6.53 -0.56
N ASP A 436 -12.16 7.73 0.04
CA ASP A 436 -13.34 8.60 0.01
C ASP A 436 -12.96 10.01 -0.46
N PRO A 437 -13.26 10.38 -1.72
CA PRO A 437 -12.72 11.59 -2.35
C PRO A 437 -13.42 12.89 -1.93
N ASP A 438 -14.18 12.90 -0.84
CA ASP A 438 -15.02 14.01 -0.33
C ASP A 438 -15.20 13.79 1.19
N SER A 439 -14.13 13.95 1.96
CA SER A 439 -14.00 13.49 3.36
C SER A 439 -14.98 14.14 4.35
N ASP A 440 -15.65 15.25 3.98
CA ASP A 440 -16.61 15.95 4.85
C ASP A 440 -18.04 16.12 4.28
N ASP A 441 -18.36 15.42 3.18
CA ASP A 441 -19.68 15.36 2.52
C ASP A 441 -20.17 16.74 1.97
N ASP A 442 -19.27 17.66 1.65
CA ASP A 442 -19.51 19.05 1.20
C ASP A 442 -19.90 19.18 -0.29
N LEU A 443 -19.52 18.19 -1.11
CA LEU A 443 -19.55 18.18 -2.60
C LEU A 443 -18.32 18.82 -3.29
N LEU A 444 -17.20 19.00 -2.58
CA LEU A 444 -15.93 19.49 -3.11
C LEU A 444 -14.79 18.54 -2.70
N LEU A 445 -14.24 17.82 -3.68
CA LEU A 445 -13.20 16.82 -3.40
C LEU A 445 -11.97 17.41 -2.68
N ASP A 446 -11.39 16.66 -1.74
CA ASP A 446 -10.30 17.06 -0.85
C ASP A 446 -9.12 17.72 -1.61
N GLY A 447 -8.68 17.11 -2.71
CA GLY A 447 -7.63 17.63 -3.58
C GLY A 447 -7.98 18.96 -4.27
N ASN A 448 -9.27 19.26 -4.47
CA ASN A 448 -9.73 20.58 -4.91
C ASN A 448 -9.76 21.58 -3.75
N GLU A 449 -10.15 21.18 -2.56
CA GLU A 449 -10.14 22.04 -1.37
C GLU A 449 -8.73 22.54 -1.05
N ILE A 450 -7.75 21.63 -1.05
CA ILE A 450 -6.32 21.97 -0.93
C ILE A 450 -5.86 22.90 -2.06
N LEU A 451 -6.44 22.80 -3.26
CA LEU A 451 -6.15 23.71 -4.39
C LEU A 451 -6.77 25.11 -4.18
N TYR A 452 -7.93 25.21 -3.53
CA TYR A 452 -8.57 26.48 -3.16
C TYR A 452 -8.00 27.10 -1.88
N GLY A 453 -7.44 26.28 -1.00
CA GLY A 453 -6.87 26.65 0.30
C GLY A 453 -7.86 26.55 1.46
N LEU A 454 -8.80 25.61 1.37
CA LEU A 454 -9.81 25.23 2.37
C LEU A 454 -9.26 24.04 3.21
N ASP A 455 -9.99 23.62 4.25
CA ASP A 455 -9.64 22.50 5.14
C ASP A 455 -10.57 21.31 4.84
N PRO A 456 -10.09 20.16 4.31
CA PRO A 456 -10.93 19.08 3.77
C PRO A 456 -11.60 18.20 4.84
N LEU A 457 -11.94 18.83 5.97
CA LEU A 457 -12.57 18.26 7.16
C LEU A 457 -13.51 19.29 7.83
N ASP A 458 -13.78 20.45 7.20
CA ASP A 458 -14.64 21.53 7.70
C ASP A 458 -15.57 22.10 6.60
N PRO A 459 -16.81 21.57 6.46
CA PRO A 459 -17.67 21.80 5.28
C PRO A 459 -18.40 23.17 5.27
N ASP A 460 -17.93 24.17 6.05
CA ASP A 460 -18.46 25.54 6.16
C ASP A 460 -17.36 26.45 6.80
N GLU A 461 -16.28 26.72 6.06
CA GLU A 461 -15.02 27.35 6.53
C GLU A 461 -15.23 28.75 7.15
N ASP A 462 -16.28 29.48 6.76
CA ASP A 462 -16.61 30.78 7.36
C ASP A 462 -17.82 30.81 8.32
N SER A 463 -18.49 29.65 8.47
CA SER A 463 -19.57 29.37 9.40
C SER A 463 -20.85 30.21 9.17
N ASP A 464 -21.27 30.37 7.91
CA ASP A 464 -22.48 31.12 7.54
C ASP A 464 -23.70 30.27 7.14
N LEU A 465 -23.54 28.94 7.17
CA LEU A 465 -24.53 27.89 6.90
C LEU A 465 -24.78 27.61 5.40
N ILE A 466 -23.84 27.96 4.54
CA ILE A 466 -23.72 27.48 3.16
C ILE A 466 -22.47 26.60 3.09
N LEU A 467 -22.49 25.51 2.32
CA LEU A 467 -21.34 24.61 2.16
C LEU A 467 -20.34 25.18 1.15
N ASP A 468 -19.05 24.98 1.38
CA ASP A 468 -17.93 25.46 0.56
C ASP A 468 -18.07 24.99 -0.91
N GLY A 469 -18.40 23.73 -1.14
CA GLY A 469 -18.64 23.16 -2.47
C GLY A 469 -19.83 23.80 -3.19
N TRP A 470 -20.90 24.12 -2.46
CA TRP A 470 -22.02 24.88 -3.03
C TRP A 470 -21.59 26.30 -3.41
N GLU A 471 -20.88 26.99 -2.52
CA GLU A 471 -20.34 28.33 -2.79
C GLU A 471 -19.40 28.36 -3.99
N ILE A 472 -18.46 27.43 -4.09
CA ILE A 472 -17.53 27.30 -5.21
C ILE A 472 -18.28 27.00 -6.51
N SER A 473 -19.32 26.15 -6.48
CA SER A 473 -20.14 25.84 -7.65
C SER A 473 -20.88 27.08 -8.20
N TYR A 474 -21.30 27.99 -7.31
CA TYR A 474 -21.98 29.23 -7.64
C TYR A 474 -21.05 30.45 -7.74
N GLY A 475 -19.77 30.34 -7.35
CA GLY A 475 -18.82 31.45 -7.37
C GLY A 475 -19.07 32.51 -6.29
N LEU A 476 -19.60 32.09 -5.15
CA LEU A 476 -19.52 32.81 -3.87
C LEU A 476 -18.10 32.65 -3.29
N ASN A 477 -17.90 32.81 -1.99
CA ASN A 477 -16.56 32.88 -1.40
C ASN A 477 -16.58 32.35 0.06
N PRO A 478 -16.08 31.12 0.30
CA PRO A 478 -15.98 30.45 1.61
C PRO A 478 -15.09 31.08 2.70
N HIS A 479 -14.83 32.37 2.59
CA HIS A 479 -14.11 33.18 3.56
C HIS A 479 -14.80 34.55 3.79
N ASN A 480 -16.08 34.68 3.42
CA ASN A 480 -16.88 35.90 3.47
C ASN A 480 -18.36 35.69 3.87
N ALA A 481 -18.60 35.19 5.09
CA ALA A 481 -19.83 35.07 5.92
C ALA A 481 -20.93 36.19 5.88
N THR A 482 -21.08 36.89 4.77
CA THR A 482 -21.92 38.06 4.55
C THR A 482 -22.60 38.03 3.20
N ASP A 483 -22.07 37.33 2.20
CA ASP A 483 -22.77 37.13 0.93
C ASP A 483 -23.89 36.08 1.02
N ALA A 484 -23.92 35.15 1.99
CA ALA A 484 -25.16 34.44 2.36
C ALA A 484 -26.37 35.35 2.60
N SER A 485 -26.12 36.59 3.05
CA SER A 485 -27.15 37.59 3.34
C SER A 485 -27.40 38.61 2.22
N ASP A 486 -26.66 38.51 1.12
CA ASP A 486 -26.94 39.25 -0.11
C ASP A 486 -28.02 38.53 -0.94
N ASP A 487 -28.63 39.28 -1.85
CA ASP A 487 -29.76 38.93 -2.72
C ASP A 487 -29.27 39.28 -4.13
N PHE A 488 -28.76 38.27 -4.85
CA PHE A 488 -27.88 38.49 -6.01
C PHE A 488 -28.67 38.88 -7.26
N GLU A 489 -29.69 38.09 -7.64
CA GLU A 489 -30.74 38.50 -8.57
C GLU A 489 -32.01 38.92 -7.81
N PRO A 490 -32.40 40.21 -7.80
CA PRO A 490 -33.35 40.78 -6.85
C PRO A 490 -34.82 40.38 -7.05
N ASP A 491 -35.13 39.15 -6.67
CA ASP A 491 -36.43 38.49 -6.75
C ASP A 491 -37.13 38.45 -5.36
N GLY A 492 -36.35 38.32 -4.28
CA GLY A 492 -36.82 38.32 -2.90
C GLY A 492 -36.24 37.25 -1.98
N LEU A 493 -35.34 36.37 -2.43
CA LEU A 493 -34.58 35.44 -1.61
C LEU A 493 -33.13 35.95 -1.38
N THR A 494 -32.48 35.54 -0.28
CA THR A 494 -31.02 35.70 -0.12
C THR A 494 -30.29 34.41 -0.52
N ASN A 495 -29.00 34.48 -0.83
CA ASN A 495 -28.20 33.31 -1.23
C ASN A 495 -28.35 32.11 -0.27
N LEU A 496 -28.43 32.33 1.05
CA LEU A 496 -28.70 31.27 2.05
C LEU A 496 -30.14 30.71 1.98
N GLU A 497 -31.13 31.55 1.65
CA GLU A 497 -32.50 31.07 1.43
C GLU A 497 -32.56 30.25 0.14
N GLU A 498 -31.83 30.64 -0.91
CA GLU A 498 -31.70 29.90 -2.17
C GLU A 498 -31.00 28.56 -1.97
N PHE A 499 -29.90 28.50 -1.20
CA PHE A 499 -29.29 27.24 -0.75
C PHE A 499 -30.29 26.33 -0.03
N ILE A 500 -31.05 26.87 0.94
CA ILE A 500 -32.07 26.12 1.71
C ILE A 500 -33.21 25.60 0.83
N TYR A 501 -33.59 26.33 -0.22
CA TYR A 501 -34.63 25.92 -1.17
C TYR A 501 -34.09 25.15 -2.39
N GLY A 502 -32.76 25.04 -2.52
CA GLY A 502 -32.03 24.40 -3.63
C GLY A 502 -32.02 25.21 -4.94
N SER A 503 -32.45 26.47 -4.92
CA SER A 503 -32.61 27.31 -6.12
C SER A 503 -31.31 28.03 -6.52
N ASN A 504 -31.31 28.67 -7.70
CA ASN A 504 -30.10 29.18 -8.32
C ASN A 504 -29.93 30.70 -8.09
N PRO A 505 -28.92 31.17 -7.32
CA PRO A 505 -28.71 32.59 -7.01
C PRO A 505 -28.49 33.53 -8.21
N TYR A 506 -28.36 33.00 -9.42
CA TYR A 506 -28.21 33.76 -10.67
C TYR A 506 -29.46 33.76 -11.56
N LEU A 507 -30.56 33.13 -11.13
CA LEU A 507 -31.81 33.01 -11.87
C LEU A 507 -32.99 33.42 -10.98
N SER A 508 -33.71 34.48 -11.36
CA SER A 508 -34.94 34.89 -10.68
C SER A 508 -36.17 34.02 -11.01
N ASP A 509 -35.97 32.83 -11.56
CA ASP A 509 -36.95 31.92 -12.18
C ASP A 509 -36.16 30.66 -12.55
N THR A 510 -35.86 29.81 -11.55
CA THR A 510 -34.88 28.72 -11.66
C THR A 510 -35.39 27.59 -12.55
N ASP A 511 -36.64 27.16 -12.40
CA ASP A 511 -37.24 26.10 -13.23
C ASP A 511 -37.85 26.58 -14.56
N SER A 512 -37.90 27.91 -14.78
CA SER A 512 -38.40 28.56 -16.01
C SER A 512 -39.90 28.41 -16.28
N ASP A 513 -40.72 28.22 -15.25
CA ASP A 513 -42.17 28.07 -15.38
C ASP A 513 -42.95 29.39 -15.62
N SER A 514 -42.28 30.54 -15.41
CA SER A 514 -42.78 31.94 -15.46
C SER A 514 -43.29 32.56 -14.15
N LEU A 515 -43.13 31.89 -13.01
CA LEU A 515 -43.09 32.51 -11.68
C LEU A 515 -41.65 32.99 -11.38
N THR A 516 -41.40 33.44 -10.16
CA THR A 516 -40.05 33.78 -9.69
C THR A 516 -39.89 33.13 -8.33
N ASP A 517 -38.71 32.59 -8.03
CA ASP A 517 -38.46 31.75 -6.86
C ASP A 517 -38.96 32.40 -5.55
N GLY A 518 -38.72 33.71 -5.41
CA GLY A 518 -39.23 34.54 -4.32
C GLY A 518 -40.74 34.74 -4.29
N ASP A 519 -41.45 34.81 -5.42
CA ASP A 519 -42.94 34.85 -5.46
C ASP A 519 -43.50 33.45 -5.13
N GLU A 520 -42.84 32.38 -5.56
CA GLU A 520 -43.21 31.00 -5.25
C GLU A 520 -43.15 30.72 -3.76
N VAL A 521 -41.97 30.88 -3.15
CA VAL A 521 -41.74 30.67 -1.72
C VAL A 521 -42.60 31.62 -0.87
N ASN A 522 -42.71 32.90 -1.21
CA ASN A 522 -43.37 33.90 -0.35
C ASN A 522 -44.88 34.10 -0.60
N ILE A 523 -45.43 33.72 -1.76
CA ILE A 523 -46.83 34.00 -2.14
C ILE A 523 -47.62 32.72 -2.42
N HIS A 524 -47.05 31.80 -3.22
CA HIS A 524 -47.80 30.68 -3.78
C HIS A 524 -47.67 29.38 -2.97
N GLY A 525 -46.50 29.15 -2.34
CA GLY A 525 -46.17 27.92 -1.63
C GLY A 525 -45.78 26.77 -2.57
N THR A 526 -45.31 27.11 -3.77
CA THR A 526 -44.76 26.21 -4.80
C THR A 526 -43.26 26.00 -4.58
N ASN A 527 -42.66 25.07 -5.32
CA ASN A 527 -41.25 24.71 -5.23
C ASN A 527 -40.45 25.32 -6.40
N PRO A 528 -39.53 26.28 -6.15
CA PRO A 528 -38.83 27.03 -7.20
C PRO A 528 -37.89 26.21 -8.11
N ASN A 529 -37.71 24.93 -7.80
CA ASN A 529 -36.92 23.98 -8.58
C ASN A 529 -37.77 22.95 -9.32
N ASN A 530 -39.10 23.11 -9.33
CA ASN A 530 -40.01 22.16 -9.92
C ASN A 530 -41.25 22.86 -10.48
N SER A 531 -41.21 23.09 -11.80
CA SER A 531 -42.21 23.84 -12.56
C SER A 531 -43.66 23.33 -12.51
N ASP A 532 -43.90 22.20 -11.85
CA ASP A 532 -45.17 21.51 -11.66
C ASP A 532 -45.17 20.94 -10.23
N THR A 533 -45.49 21.79 -9.24
CA THR A 533 -45.32 21.50 -7.80
C THR A 533 -46.13 20.30 -7.34
N ASP A 534 -47.33 20.11 -7.90
CA ASP A 534 -48.25 19.06 -7.46
C ASP A 534 -48.31 17.82 -8.38
N GLY A 535 -47.59 17.86 -9.51
CA GLY A 535 -47.25 16.71 -10.35
C GLY A 535 -48.35 16.31 -11.33
N ASP A 536 -49.16 17.27 -11.76
CA ASP A 536 -50.38 17.03 -12.56
C ASP A 536 -50.20 17.20 -14.08
N GLN A 537 -49.00 17.62 -14.51
CA GLN A 537 -48.55 17.94 -15.86
C GLN A 537 -48.96 19.34 -16.37
N LEU A 538 -49.42 20.23 -15.49
CA LEU A 538 -49.65 21.64 -15.76
C LEU A 538 -48.70 22.49 -14.90
N THR A 539 -48.00 23.44 -15.50
CA THR A 539 -47.01 24.21 -14.73
C THR A 539 -47.66 25.22 -13.79
N ASP A 540 -47.05 25.50 -12.64
CA ASP A 540 -47.63 26.33 -11.57
C ASP A 540 -48.03 27.73 -12.08
N GLY A 541 -47.16 28.35 -12.88
CA GLY A 541 -47.36 29.59 -13.61
C GLY A 541 -48.44 29.49 -14.69
N SER A 542 -48.61 28.34 -15.35
CA SER A 542 -49.73 28.09 -16.27
C SER A 542 -51.06 28.05 -15.50
N GLU A 543 -51.10 27.34 -14.38
CA GLU A 543 -52.26 27.29 -13.51
C GLU A 543 -52.66 28.66 -12.98
N ILE A 544 -51.73 29.36 -12.34
CA ILE A 544 -51.96 30.64 -11.67
C ILE A 544 -52.28 31.75 -12.69
N LEU A 545 -51.62 31.77 -13.86
CA LEU A 545 -51.73 32.86 -14.83
C LEU A 545 -52.74 32.60 -15.97
N ILE A 546 -53.04 31.34 -16.30
CA ILE A 546 -53.85 30.96 -17.48
C ILE A 546 -55.13 30.21 -17.09
N HIS A 547 -55.03 29.12 -16.33
CA HIS A 547 -56.15 28.19 -16.11
C HIS A 547 -57.04 28.56 -14.91
N GLY A 548 -56.46 29.10 -13.85
CA GLY A 548 -57.14 29.49 -12.61
C GLY A 548 -57.42 28.32 -11.66
N THR A 549 -56.65 27.25 -11.80
CA THR A 549 -56.55 26.06 -10.95
C THR A 549 -55.62 26.33 -9.75
N ASN A 550 -55.13 25.33 -9.02
CA ASN A 550 -54.38 25.50 -7.79
C ASN A 550 -53.15 24.59 -7.70
N ALA A 551 -51.99 25.13 -8.09
CA ALA A 551 -50.61 24.62 -8.08
C ALA A 551 -50.02 24.05 -6.78
N THR A 552 -50.86 23.54 -5.89
CA THR A 552 -50.46 22.77 -4.71
C THR A 552 -51.49 21.65 -4.42
N ASN A 553 -52.32 21.32 -5.40
CA ASN A 553 -53.47 20.43 -5.33
C ASN A 553 -53.89 20.02 -6.77
N PRO A 554 -53.53 18.82 -7.24
CA PRO A 554 -53.61 18.43 -8.66
C PRO A 554 -55.03 18.18 -9.17
N ASP A 555 -56.08 18.44 -8.37
CA ASP A 555 -57.50 18.12 -8.61
C ASP A 555 -58.33 19.25 -7.97
N THR A 556 -58.47 20.40 -8.66
CA THR A 556 -58.96 21.68 -8.11
C THR A 556 -60.42 21.63 -7.62
N GLU A 557 -61.27 20.82 -8.26
CA GLU A 557 -62.71 20.70 -7.99
C GLU A 557 -63.13 19.41 -7.26
N TYR A 558 -62.20 18.46 -7.06
CA TYR A 558 -62.32 17.23 -6.29
C TYR A 558 -63.27 16.18 -6.91
N ASP A 559 -63.17 15.96 -8.23
CA ASP A 559 -63.86 14.84 -8.89
C ASP A 559 -63.03 13.57 -9.11
N GLY A 560 -61.71 13.66 -8.95
CA GLY A 560 -60.78 12.54 -9.07
C GLY A 560 -60.05 12.45 -10.41
N MET A 561 -60.16 13.46 -11.28
CA MET A 561 -59.32 13.65 -12.46
C MET A 561 -58.38 14.86 -12.24
N PRO A 562 -57.10 14.81 -12.66
CA PRO A 562 -56.22 15.95 -12.51
C PRO A 562 -56.47 17.10 -13.49
N ASP A 563 -56.15 18.33 -13.09
CA ASP A 563 -56.42 19.53 -13.88
C ASP A 563 -55.67 19.50 -15.23
N GLY A 564 -54.41 19.08 -15.23
CA GLY A 564 -53.56 18.86 -16.40
C GLY A 564 -54.08 17.77 -17.33
N TYR A 565 -54.54 16.63 -16.79
CA TYR A 565 -55.20 15.57 -17.57
C TYR A 565 -56.46 16.08 -18.27
N GLU A 566 -57.29 16.83 -17.55
CA GLU A 566 -58.52 17.41 -18.08
C GLU A 566 -58.23 18.40 -19.22
N ILE A 567 -57.23 19.28 -19.04
CA ILE A 567 -56.81 20.22 -20.09
C ILE A 567 -56.26 19.50 -21.31
N ALA A 568 -55.44 18.47 -21.14
CA ALA A 568 -54.90 17.65 -22.23
C ALA A 568 -56.02 16.98 -23.05
N ASN A 569 -57.04 16.45 -22.37
CA ASN A 569 -58.15 15.72 -22.97
C ASN A 569 -59.37 16.60 -23.35
N SER A 570 -59.24 17.92 -23.27
CA SER A 570 -60.30 18.90 -23.57
C SER A 570 -61.56 18.78 -22.70
N LEU A 571 -61.39 18.30 -21.46
CA LEU A 571 -62.37 18.32 -20.37
C LEU A 571 -62.33 19.70 -19.67
N ASN A 572 -62.69 19.81 -18.38
CA ASN A 572 -62.92 21.11 -17.74
C ASN A 572 -62.58 21.15 -16.23
N PRO A 573 -61.33 21.52 -15.85
CA PRO A 573 -60.75 21.48 -14.49
C PRO A 573 -61.38 22.40 -13.43
N LEU A 574 -62.55 22.97 -13.72
CA LEU A 574 -63.31 23.81 -12.79
C LEU A 574 -64.75 23.30 -12.64
N PHE A 575 -65.04 22.07 -13.10
CA PHE A 575 -66.36 21.46 -13.03
C PHE A 575 -66.33 19.93 -13.17
N ASN A 576 -66.61 19.24 -12.07
CA ASN A 576 -66.92 17.81 -12.00
C ASN A 576 -67.71 17.28 -13.23
N ASP A 577 -67.01 16.58 -14.12
CA ASP A 577 -67.57 15.93 -15.31
C ASP A 577 -67.13 14.46 -15.51
N SER A 578 -66.32 13.92 -14.60
CA SER A 578 -65.93 12.50 -14.37
C SER A 578 -66.95 11.41 -14.72
N GLY A 579 -68.25 11.68 -14.63
CA GLY A 579 -69.34 10.75 -14.95
C GLY A 579 -69.95 10.88 -16.35
N LEU A 580 -69.29 11.58 -17.27
CA LEU A 580 -69.63 11.61 -18.70
C LEU A 580 -68.97 10.45 -19.46
N ASP A 581 -69.42 10.25 -20.70
CA ASP A 581 -69.07 9.19 -21.66
C ASP A 581 -69.23 9.88 -23.04
N PRO A 582 -68.15 10.43 -23.63
CA PRO A 582 -68.24 11.30 -24.80
C PRO A 582 -68.26 10.56 -26.15
N ASP A 583 -67.66 9.37 -26.21
CA ASP A 583 -67.35 8.59 -27.42
C ASP A 583 -68.27 7.35 -27.61
N LEU A 584 -68.85 6.84 -26.50
CA LEU A 584 -69.88 5.79 -26.38
C LEU A 584 -69.38 4.32 -26.35
N ASP A 585 -68.19 4.07 -25.80
CA ASP A 585 -67.63 2.73 -25.54
C ASP A 585 -68.16 2.05 -24.25
N ASN A 586 -68.81 2.82 -23.36
CA ASN A 586 -69.34 2.49 -22.02
C ASN A 586 -68.36 2.60 -20.83
N ILE A 587 -67.16 3.13 -21.03
CA ILE A 587 -66.31 3.69 -19.98
C ILE A 587 -66.77 5.15 -19.75
N THR A 588 -66.30 5.79 -18.68
CA THR A 588 -66.60 7.20 -18.35
C THR A 588 -65.30 7.98 -18.22
N ASN A 589 -65.31 9.31 -18.36
CA ASN A 589 -64.10 10.15 -18.23
C ASN A 589 -63.15 9.72 -17.08
N LEU A 590 -63.69 9.48 -15.87
CA LEU A 590 -62.90 9.04 -14.70
C LEU A 590 -62.40 7.58 -14.78
N GLY A 591 -63.14 6.74 -15.50
CA GLY A 591 -62.71 5.39 -15.84
C GLY A 591 -61.59 5.40 -16.87
N GLU A 592 -61.73 6.21 -17.93
CA GLU A 592 -60.74 6.36 -19.00
C GLU A 592 -59.45 6.98 -18.44
N TYR A 593 -59.55 8.00 -17.58
CA TYR A 593 -58.43 8.46 -16.76
C TYR A 593 -57.80 7.32 -15.94
N GLY A 594 -58.61 6.51 -15.27
CA GLY A 594 -58.15 5.35 -14.47
C GLY A 594 -57.55 4.19 -15.28
N TYR A 595 -57.74 4.16 -16.59
CA TYR A 595 -57.18 3.16 -17.51
C TYR A 595 -56.16 3.75 -18.50
N GLY A 596 -55.90 5.06 -18.44
CA GLY A 596 -55.02 5.79 -19.36
C GLY A 596 -55.57 5.98 -20.78
N THR A 597 -56.81 5.58 -21.05
CA THR A 597 -57.43 5.63 -22.38
C THR A 597 -57.95 7.02 -22.73
N ASN A 598 -58.29 7.22 -24.01
CA ASN A 598 -58.66 8.55 -24.52
C ASN A 598 -60.18 8.81 -24.43
N PRO A 599 -60.66 9.79 -23.64
CA PRO A 599 -62.08 10.10 -23.45
C PRO A 599 -62.83 10.65 -24.67
N ASN A 600 -62.27 10.48 -25.87
CA ASN A 600 -62.85 10.84 -27.14
C ASN A 600 -62.65 9.78 -28.23
N LEU A 601 -62.07 8.60 -27.93
CA LEU A 601 -61.77 7.50 -28.87
C LEU A 601 -62.07 6.13 -28.25
N ASN A 602 -62.97 5.38 -28.88
CA ASN A 602 -63.45 4.06 -28.41
C ASN A 602 -62.47 2.88 -28.64
N ASP A 603 -61.24 3.19 -29.04
CA ASP A 603 -60.24 2.31 -29.64
C ASP A 603 -58.96 3.17 -29.66
N THR A 604 -58.26 3.15 -28.53
CA THR A 604 -57.18 4.10 -28.21
C THR A 604 -55.89 3.78 -28.97
N ASP A 605 -55.57 2.50 -29.16
CA ASP A 605 -54.33 2.03 -29.77
C ASP A 605 -54.45 1.67 -31.28
N THR A 606 -55.67 1.43 -31.76
CA THR A 606 -56.06 1.07 -33.14
C THR A 606 -55.80 -0.38 -33.59
N ASP A 607 -55.73 -1.35 -32.67
CA ASP A 607 -55.52 -2.78 -32.96
C ASP A 607 -56.78 -3.54 -33.48
N ASN A 608 -57.97 -2.94 -33.35
CA ASN A 608 -59.33 -3.44 -33.67
C ASN A 608 -60.09 -4.21 -32.54
N LEU A 609 -59.57 -4.24 -31.32
CA LEU A 609 -60.36 -4.37 -30.10
C LEU A 609 -60.92 -2.97 -29.72
N ASP A 610 -61.88 -2.90 -28.81
CA ASP A 610 -62.29 -1.64 -28.19
C ASP A 610 -61.81 -1.61 -26.73
N ASP A 611 -61.50 -0.42 -26.20
CA ASP A 611 -60.93 -0.23 -24.86
C ASP A 611 -61.74 -1.01 -23.79
N PHE A 612 -63.06 -1.10 -23.95
CA PHE A 612 -63.94 -1.89 -23.12
C PHE A 612 -63.73 -3.42 -23.25
N GLU A 613 -63.58 -3.96 -24.47
CA GLU A 613 -63.24 -5.36 -24.71
C GLU A 613 -61.87 -5.72 -24.11
N GLU A 614 -60.88 -4.85 -24.24
CA GLU A 614 -59.55 -5.06 -23.66
C GLU A 614 -59.60 -5.05 -22.12
N ILE A 615 -60.07 -3.95 -21.52
CA ILE A 615 -60.10 -3.78 -20.06
C ILE A 615 -60.99 -4.81 -19.35
N PHE A 616 -62.14 -5.19 -19.92
CA PHE A 616 -63.17 -5.97 -19.23
C PHE A 616 -63.44 -7.38 -19.79
N VAL A 617 -62.89 -7.75 -20.94
CA VAL A 617 -63.08 -9.09 -21.55
C VAL A 617 -61.77 -9.85 -21.67
N TYR A 618 -60.72 -9.22 -22.19
CA TYR A 618 -59.42 -9.86 -22.45
C TYR A 618 -58.36 -9.57 -21.39
N PHE A 619 -58.52 -8.48 -20.62
CA PHE A 619 -57.60 -7.95 -19.63
C PHE A 619 -56.26 -7.45 -20.18
N SER A 620 -56.18 -7.21 -21.49
CA SER A 620 -55.04 -6.60 -22.18
C SER A 620 -54.91 -5.08 -21.93
N ASN A 621 -53.82 -4.49 -22.40
CA ASN A 621 -53.47 -3.07 -22.29
C ASN A 621 -54.02 -2.26 -23.49
N PRO A 622 -55.11 -1.47 -23.32
CA PRO A 622 -55.75 -0.69 -24.41
C PRO A 622 -54.92 0.48 -24.97
N LEU A 623 -53.65 0.55 -24.60
CA LEU A 623 -52.67 1.53 -25.06
C LEU A 623 -51.59 0.87 -25.94
N SER A 624 -51.64 -0.45 -26.17
CA SER A 624 -50.62 -1.19 -26.89
C SER A 624 -51.18 -2.37 -27.68
N ASN A 625 -50.90 -2.39 -28.99
CA ASN A 625 -51.39 -3.40 -29.93
C ASN A 625 -50.73 -4.79 -29.78
N ASP A 626 -49.98 -4.95 -28.69
CA ASP A 626 -48.94 -5.93 -28.38
C ASP A 626 -48.57 -5.70 -26.90
N SER A 627 -49.44 -6.19 -26.02
CA SER A 627 -49.51 -5.84 -24.60
C SER A 627 -48.33 -6.35 -23.78
N ASP A 628 -47.76 -7.50 -24.16
CA ASP A 628 -46.59 -8.11 -23.52
C ASP A 628 -45.30 -7.96 -24.36
N LEU A 629 -45.39 -7.38 -25.56
CA LEU A 629 -44.30 -7.02 -26.47
C LEU A 629 -43.54 -8.21 -27.06
N ASP A 630 -44.17 -9.39 -27.11
CA ASP A 630 -43.57 -10.61 -27.63
C ASP A 630 -43.49 -10.67 -29.18
N LEU A 631 -44.20 -9.76 -29.87
CA LEU A 631 -44.40 -9.63 -31.33
C LEU A 631 -45.63 -10.38 -31.93
N LEU A 632 -46.53 -10.92 -31.11
CA LEU A 632 -47.76 -11.65 -31.47
C LEU A 632 -49.05 -10.87 -31.18
N GLY A 633 -49.02 -9.54 -31.13
CA GLY A 633 -50.12 -8.63 -30.77
C GLY A 633 -51.57 -9.12 -30.61
N ASP A 634 -52.17 -8.68 -29.50
CA ASP A 634 -53.33 -9.15 -28.75
C ASP A 634 -54.51 -9.66 -29.59
N TYR A 635 -54.95 -8.89 -30.58
CA TYR A 635 -56.00 -9.30 -31.50
C TYR A 635 -55.73 -10.68 -32.13
N TYR A 636 -54.47 -11.04 -32.42
CA TYR A 636 -54.14 -12.34 -33.00
C TYR A 636 -54.29 -13.49 -31.99
N GLU A 637 -53.84 -13.31 -30.77
CA GLU A 637 -53.89 -14.29 -29.70
C GLU A 637 -55.32 -14.67 -29.33
N VAL A 638 -56.19 -13.65 -29.22
CA VAL A 638 -57.56 -13.84 -28.76
C VAL A 638 -58.52 -14.27 -29.89
N THR A 639 -58.17 -14.11 -31.19
CA THR A 639 -59.14 -14.27 -32.31
C THR A 639 -58.94 -15.40 -33.34
N ILE A 640 -57.93 -16.28 -33.25
CA ILE A 640 -57.66 -17.30 -34.32
C ILE A 640 -58.80 -18.35 -34.53
N ASP A 641 -59.73 -18.03 -35.45
CA ASP A 641 -59.99 -18.80 -36.68
C ASP A 641 -60.73 -17.94 -37.74
N PRO A 642 -60.00 -17.40 -38.73
CA PRO A 642 -60.57 -16.79 -39.93
C PRO A 642 -60.29 -17.57 -41.24
N LEU A 643 -60.55 -18.89 -41.26
CA LEU A 643 -60.77 -19.74 -42.46
C LEU A 643 -59.60 -20.07 -43.42
N ASP A 644 -59.17 -21.34 -43.38
CA ASP A 644 -58.92 -22.24 -44.54
C ASP A 644 -58.31 -21.63 -45.83
N ASP A 645 -56.97 -21.48 -45.89
CA ASP A 645 -56.24 -21.87 -47.10
C ASP A 645 -54.78 -22.32 -46.83
N GLN A 646 -54.62 -23.63 -46.62
CA GLN A 646 -53.40 -24.41 -46.90
C GLN A 646 -52.02 -23.82 -46.47
N TYR A 647 -51.61 -24.01 -45.21
CA TYR A 647 -50.47 -24.84 -44.79
C TYR A 647 -50.40 -24.87 -43.24
N LEU A 648 -49.71 -25.87 -42.67
CA LEU A 648 -49.68 -26.22 -41.23
C LEU A 648 -51.01 -26.81 -40.69
N GLN A 649 -50.92 -27.61 -39.61
CA GLN A 649 -52.01 -28.48 -39.15
C GLN A 649 -52.30 -28.26 -37.66
N ASN A 650 -53.58 -28.06 -37.33
CA ASN A 650 -54.21 -28.34 -36.03
C ASN A 650 -53.92 -27.45 -34.80
N ASN A 651 -53.14 -26.36 -34.88
CA ASN A 651 -52.93 -25.50 -33.71
C ASN A 651 -53.99 -24.38 -33.69
N THR A 652 -54.93 -24.51 -32.76
CA THR A 652 -55.87 -23.47 -32.32
C THR A 652 -55.48 -23.06 -30.91
N PHE A 653 -54.25 -22.56 -30.77
CA PHE A 653 -53.76 -22.04 -29.50
C PHE A 653 -54.32 -20.63 -29.32
N GLN A 654 -54.73 -20.35 -28.09
CA GLN A 654 -55.05 -19.03 -27.59
C GLN A 654 -54.07 -18.86 -26.43
N THR A 655 -53.13 -17.97 -26.61
CA THR A 655 -52.19 -17.47 -25.61
C THR A 655 -52.87 -16.41 -24.75
N ASP A 656 -52.21 -15.94 -23.69
CA ASP A 656 -52.73 -14.85 -22.86
C ASP A 656 -51.95 -13.57 -23.19
N PRO A 657 -52.58 -12.53 -23.79
CA PRO A 657 -51.89 -11.34 -24.33
C PRO A 657 -51.17 -10.46 -23.27
N ASN A 658 -51.09 -10.93 -22.03
CA ASN A 658 -50.41 -10.27 -20.93
C ASN A 658 -49.14 -11.02 -20.49
N PHE A 659 -48.81 -12.12 -21.18
CA PHE A 659 -47.75 -13.04 -20.82
C PHE A 659 -47.01 -13.45 -22.08
N TRP A 660 -45.91 -12.72 -22.34
CA TRP A 660 -45.01 -12.95 -23.48
C TRP A 660 -44.55 -14.40 -23.61
N ASP A 661 -44.57 -15.13 -22.51
CA ASP A 661 -44.36 -16.56 -22.31
C ASP A 661 -45.60 -17.11 -21.55
N THR A 662 -46.53 -17.75 -22.27
CA THR A 662 -47.82 -18.18 -21.70
C THR A 662 -47.70 -19.36 -20.73
N ASP A 663 -46.63 -20.17 -20.80
CA ASP A 663 -46.51 -21.40 -19.99
C ASP A 663 -45.33 -21.43 -18.99
N GLY A 664 -44.45 -20.44 -19.03
CA GLY A 664 -43.42 -20.15 -18.04
C GLY A 664 -42.10 -20.86 -18.29
N ASP A 665 -41.74 -21.11 -19.55
CA ASP A 665 -40.55 -21.87 -19.96
C ASP A 665 -39.36 -21.02 -20.42
N GLN A 666 -39.55 -19.69 -20.51
CA GLN A 666 -38.63 -18.64 -20.97
C GLN A 666 -38.51 -18.47 -22.50
N LEU A 667 -39.30 -19.17 -23.32
CA LEU A 667 -39.54 -18.83 -24.72
C LEU A 667 -40.74 -17.91 -24.86
N SER A 668 -40.67 -16.99 -25.82
CA SER A 668 -41.83 -16.17 -26.14
C SER A 668 -42.82 -16.89 -27.04
N ASP A 669 -44.11 -16.68 -26.85
CA ASP A 669 -45.17 -17.33 -27.63
C ASP A 669 -44.98 -17.14 -29.15
N TYR A 670 -44.54 -15.95 -29.56
CA TYR A 670 -44.10 -15.62 -30.91
C TYR A 670 -42.90 -16.45 -31.35
N TYR A 671 -41.86 -16.57 -30.53
CA TYR A 671 -40.66 -17.36 -30.83
C TYR A 671 -41.04 -18.83 -31.04
N GLU A 672 -41.97 -19.35 -30.23
CA GLU A 672 -42.47 -20.70 -30.35
C GLU A 672 -43.28 -20.93 -31.62
N VAL A 673 -44.25 -20.05 -31.89
CA VAL A 673 -45.12 -20.13 -33.06
C VAL A 673 -44.35 -19.88 -34.38
N ALA A 674 -43.34 -19.01 -34.37
CA ALA A 674 -42.66 -18.54 -35.57
C ALA A 674 -41.24 -19.09 -35.79
N ILE A 675 -40.54 -19.57 -34.76
CA ILE A 675 -39.10 -19.88 -34.80
C ILE A 675 -38.78 -21.33 -34.35
N SER A 676 -38.96 -21.69 -33.07
CA SER A 676 -38.61 -23.04 -32.56
C SER A 676 -39.60 -24.12 -33.04
N GLY A 677 -40.89 -23.81 -33.03
CA GLY A 677 -41.97 -24.77 -33.30
C GLY A 677 -42.33 -25.67 -32.12
N THR A 678 -41.97 -25.27 -30.90
CA THR A 678 -42.44 -25.80 -29.61
C THR A 678 -43.91 -25.40 -29.38
N ASN A 679 -44.43 -25.49 -28.16
CA ASN A 679 -45.86 -25.38 -27.89
C ASN A 679 -46.17 -24.35 -26.79
N PRO A 680 -46.69 -23.14 -27.13
CA PRO A 680 -46.87 -21.98 -26.24
C PRO A 680 -48.05 -22.07 -25.26
N ILE A 681 -48.26 -23.26 -24.71
CA ILE A 681 -49.21 -23.60 -23.65
C ILE A 681 -48.77 -24.89 -22.90
N ALA A 682 -47.56 -25.41 -23.12
CA ALA A 682 -46.93 -26.48 -22.35
C ALA A 682 -45.39 -26.43 -22.46
N ASN A 683 -44.78 -25.92 -21.39
CA ASN A 683 -43.37 -25.71 -21.05
C ASN A 683 -42.40 -26.92 -21.10
N ASP A 684 -42.79 -28.02 -21.75
CA ASP A 684 -42.06 -29.29 -21.85
C ASP A 684 -42.70 -30.06 -23.03
N THR A 685 -42.23 -29.77 -24.24
CA THR A 685 -42.79 -30.28 -25.51
C THR A 685 -42.58 -31.79 -25.68
N ASP A 686 -41.49 -32.30 -25.11
CA ASP A 686 -40.97 -33.65 -25.30
C ASP A 686 -41.41 -34.62 -24.17
N GLY A 687 -41.45 -34.13 -22.93
CA GLY A 687 -41.86 -34.83 -21.72
C GLY A 687 -40.72 -35.36 -20.83
N ASP A 688 -39.48 -34.89 -20.97
CA ASP A 688 -38.31 -35.35 -20.20
C ASP A 688 -38.04 -34.61 -18.88
N LEU A 689 -38.78 -33.52 -18.63
CA LEU A 689 -38.74 -32.63 -17.45
C LEU A 689 -37.73 -31.47 -17.48
N MET A 690 -37.02 -31.23 -18.58
CA MET A 690 -36.40 -29.92 -18.85
C MET A 690 -37.45 -28.95 -19.45
N LEU A 691 -37.11 -27.66 -19.50
CA LEU A 691 -37.96 -26.62 -20.12
C LEU A 691 -37.47 -26.35 -21.54
N ASP A 692 -38.37 -26.16 -22.52
CA ASP A 692 -37.95 -25.98 -23.92
C ASP A 692 -37.08 -24.71 -24.06
N GLY A 693 -37.29 -23.68 -23.24
CA GLY A 693 -36.43 -22.49 -23.19
C GLY A 693 -35.00 -22.73 -22.70
N TYR A 694 -34.80 -23.56 -21.67
CA TYR A 694 -33.47 -24.00 -21.24
C TYR A 694 -32.79 -24.81 -22.36
N GLU A 695 -33.53 -25.71 -22.98
CA GLU A 695 -33.02 -26.51 -24.10
C GLU A 695 -32.66 -25.66 -25.32
N VAL A 696 -33.47 -24.66 -25.67
CA VAL A 696 -33.19 -23.73 -26.77
C VAL A 696 -31.97 -22.84 -26.46
N TYR A 697 -31.81 -22.40 -25.21
CA TYR A 697 -30.68 -21.56 -24.79
C TYR A 697 -29.34 -22.31 -24.93
N TYR A 698 -29.24 -23.50 -24.35
CA TYR A 698 -28.04 -24.36 -24.45
C TYR A 698 -27.97 -25.17 -25.76
N ASN A 699 -28.93 -25.00 -26.67
CA ASN A 699 -28.99 -25.69 -27.97
C ASN A 699 -29.01 -27.24 -27.84
N LEU A 700 -29.79 -27.73 -26.86
CA LEU A 700 -30.31 -29.09 -26.77
C LEU A 700 -31.45 -29.30 -27.81
N ASP A 701 -32.18 -30.42 -27.76
CA ASP A 701 -33.24 -30.76 -28.75
C ASP A 701 -34.60 -30.95 -28.03
N PRO A 702 -35.45 -29.89 -27.93
CA PRO A 702 -36.76 -29.91 -27.21
C PRO A 702 -37.85 -30.76 -27.87
N PHE A 703 -37.42 -31.78 -28.62
CA PHE A 703 -38.22 -32.83 -29.21
C PHE A 703 -37.60 -34.23 -28.96
N PHE A 704 -36.59 -34.34 -28.08
CA PHE A 704 -35.84 -35.56 -27.80
C PHE A 704 -35.21 -35.65 -26.37
N ASP A 705 -35.84 -36.45 -25.50
CA ASP A 705 -35.38 -36.96 -24.18
C ASP A 705 -33.84 -37.14 -24.10
N ASP A 706 -33.17 -36.10 -23.62
CA ASP A 706 -31.73 -36.02 -23.36
C ASP A 706 -31.36 -35.54 -21.96
N ALA A 707 -32.33 -35.19 -21.11
CA ALA A 707 -32.23 -34.94 -19.66
C ALA A 707 -31.34 -35.91 -18.86
N SER A 708 -31.18 -37.16 -19.33
CA SER A 708 -30.36 -38.21 -18.71
C SER A 708 -28.94 -38.35 -19.28
N PHE A 709 -28.53 -37.42 -20.14
CA PHE A 709 -27.20 -37.32 -20.69
C PHE A 709 -26.34 -36.46 -19.74
N ASN A 710 -25.05 -36.44 -20.02
CA ASN A 710 -23.98 -35.72 -19.33
C ASN A 710 -22.98 -35.49 -20.45
N TYR A 711 -22.78 -34.25 -20.86
CA TYR A 711 -22.15 -33.89 -22.14
C TYR A 711 -20.69 -33.41 -21.94
N ASP A 712 -20.47 -32.72 -20.83
CA ASP A 712 -19.26 -32.13 -20.24
C ASP A 712 -18.34 -33.18 -19.54
N THR A 713 -18.92 -34.13 -18.79
CA THR A 713 -18.36 -35.24 -18.00
C THR A 713 -17.90 -35.03 -16.53
N ASP A 714 -18.50 -34.09 -15.80
CA ASP A 714 -18.35 -33.77 -14.36
C ASP A 714 -18.97 -34.78 -13.35
N GLU A 715 -20.00 -35.54 -13.76
CA GLU A 715 -20.90 -36.43 -12.96
C GLU A 715 -22.33 -35.89 -12.65
N LEU A 716 -22.70 -34.65 -13.01
CA LEU A 716 -24.10 -34.20 -13.14
C LEU A 716 -24.71 -34.69 -14.48
N THR A 717 -25.99 -34.41 -14.70
CA THR A 717 -26.70 -34.70 -15.97
C THR A 717 -27.41 -33.45 -16.42
N ASN A 718 -27.78 -33.31 -17.69
CA ASN A 718 -28.48 -32.12 -18.23
C ASN A 718 -29.63 -31.63 -17.33
N TYR A 719 -30.43 -32.56 -16.78
CA TYR A 719 -31.54 -32.26 -15.86
C TYR A 719 -31.11 -31.88 -14.43
N GLN A 720 -29.93 -32.30 -13.98
CA GLN A 720 -29.34 -31.86 -12.71
C GLN A 720 -28.74 -30.47 -12.86
N GLU A 721 -27.99 -30.18 -13.94
CA GLU A 721 -27.50 -28.83 -14.26
C GLU A 721 -28.69 -27.86 -14.36
N PHE A 722 -29.76 -28.23 -15.06
CA PHE A 722 -31.03 -27.48 -15.10
C PHE A 722 -31.64 -27.19 -13.71
N LEU A 723 -31.52 -28.11 -12.74
CA LEU A 723 -32.02 -27.90 -11.38
C LEU A 723 -31.17 -26.94 -10.54
N TYR A 724 -29.92 -26.70 -10.96
CA TYR A 724 -28.93 -25.86 -10.28
C TYR A 724 -28.46 -24.67 -11.14
N ASN A 725 -29.05 -24.48 -12.33
CA ASN A 725 -28.78 -23.40 -13.29
C ASN A 725 -27.37 -23.41 -13.95
N GLY A 726 -26.70 -24.57 -13.99
CA GLY A 726 -25.40 -24.77 -14.64
C GLY A 726 -25.46 -24.91 -16.18
N ASP A 727 -24.31 -24.81 -16.87
CA ASP A 727 -24.19 -25.06 -18.32
C ASP A 727 -23.94 -26.56 -18.61
N PRO A 728 -24.84 -27.28 -19.30
CA PRO A 728 -24.69 -28.72 -19.59
C PRO A 728 -23.54 -29.06 -20.55
N PHE A 729 -22.75 -28.10 -21.00
CA PHE A 729 -21.56 -28.29 -21.83
C PHE A 729 -20.26 -27.81 -21.19
N ASP A 730 -20.31 -27.18 -20.01
CA ASP A 730 -19.15 -26.91 -19.18
C ASP A 730 -19.19 -27.75 -17.89
N SER A 731 -18.05 -27.84 -17.20
CA SER A 731 -17.92 -28.67 -15.98
C SER A 731 -17.58 -27.85 -14.73
N ASP A 732 -17.57 -26.53 -14.89
CA ASP A 732 -16.99 -25.47 -14.05
C ASP A 732 -17.69 -24.19 -14.57
N THR A 733 -18.99 -24.03 -14.28
CA THR A 733 -19.88 -23.10 -15.01
C THR A 733 -19.49 -21.61 -14.83
N ASP A 734 -18.87 -21.25 -13.72
CA ASP A 734 -18.43 -19.89 -13.37
C ASP A 734 -16.91 -19.65 -13.53
N ASP A 735 -16.14 -20.67 -13.94
CA ASP A 735 -14.67 -20.68 -14.06
C ASP A 735 -13.90 -20.53 -12.69
N ASP A 736 -14.54 -20.75 -11.53
CA ASP A 736 -13.90 -20.62 -10.19
C ASP A 736 -12.88 -21.74 -9.86
N ARG A 737 -12.93 -22.88 -10.58
CA ARG A 737 -12.13 -24.13 -10.42
C ARG A 737 -12.74 -25.20 -9.50
N LEU A 738 -13.91 -24.98 -8.91
CA LEU A 738 -14.75 -25.98 -8.27
C LEU A 738 -15.70 -26.53 -9.34
N LEU A 739 -15.80 -27.85 -9.48
CA LEU A 739 -16.72 -28.41 -10.49
C LEU A 739 -18.17 -28.24 -10.02
N ASP A 740 -19.14 -28.05 -10.93
CA ASP A 740 -20.58 -28.00 -10.63
C ASP A 740 -21.04 -29.15 -9.70
N SER A 741 -20.49 -30.36 -9.90
CA SER A 741 -20.77 -31.53 -9.04
C SER A 741 -20.18 -31.45 -7.61
N GLU A 742 -19.11 -30.68 -7.41
CA GLU A 742 -18.46 -30.41 -6.13
C GLU A 742 -19.12 -29.22 -5.42
N GLU A 743 -19.54 -28.19 -6.16
CA GLU A 743 -20.37 -27.10 -5.68
C GLU A 743 -21.71 -27.57 -5.10
N VAL A 744 -22.46 -28.38 -5.87
CA VAL A 744 -23.70 -29.04 -5.41
C VAL A 744 -23.48 -29.88 -4.14
N PHE A 745 -22.24 -30.30 -3.86
CA PHE A 745 -21.88 -31.02 -2.63
C PHE A 745 -21.60 -30.07 -1.45
N TRP A 746 -21.01 -28.89 -1.68
CA TRP A 746 -20.74 -27.88 -0.65
C TRP A 746 -21.96 -27.00 -0.34
N GLY A 747 -22.79 -26.70 -1.34
CA GLY A 747 -23.99 -25.88 -1.24
C GLY A 747 -23.86 -24.47 -1.80
N THR A 748 -22.84 -24.24 -2.63
CA THR A 748 -22.53 -23.01 -3.37
C THR A 748 -23.42 -22.87 -4.62
N ASP A 749 -23.35 -21.71 -5.30
CA ASP A 749 -24.13 -21.37 -6.49
C ASP A 749 -23.27 -21.43 -7.76
N LEU A 750 -23.60 -22.38 -8.65
CA LEU A 750 -22.88 -22.72 -9.90
C LEU A 750 -22.75 -21.58 -10.92
N THR A 751 -23.19 -20.38 -10.57
CA THR A 751 -23.16 -19.20 -11.43
C THR A 751 -22.42 -18.01 -10.81
N LEU A 752 -21.79 -18.20 -9.65
CA LEU A 752 -21.10 -17.17 -8.86
C LEU A 752 -19.79 -17.73 -8.27
N ASP A 753 -18.66 -17.19 -8.72
CA ASP A 753 -17.33 -17.56 -8.24
C ASP A 753 -17.10 -17.28 -6.75
N ASP A 754 -17.94 -16.43 -6.16
CA ASP A 754 -18.04 -16.11 -4.73
C ASP A 754 -19.54 -16.13 -4.34
N THR A 755 -19.97 -17.17 -3.60
CA THR A 755 -21.37 -17.40 -3.26
C THR A 755 -21.92 -16.40 -2.22
N ASP A 756 -21.07 -15.84 -1.34
CA ASP A 756 -21.53 -15.03 -0.20
C ASP A 756 -21.11 -13.55 -0.21
N GLY A 757 -20.21 -13.17 -1.12
CA GLY A 757 -19.87 -11.81 -1.49
C GLY A 757 -18.75 -11.18 -0.65
N ASP A 758 -17.87 -11.99 -0.05
CA ASP A 758 -16.76 -11.50 0.79
C ASP A 758 -15.43 -11.30 0.03
N TYR A 759 -15.40 -11.63 -1.26
CA TYR A 759 -14.24 -11.61 -2.18
C TYR A 759 -13.24 -12.77 -2.02
N LEU A 760 -13.55 -13.83 -1.26
CA LEU A 760 -12.94 -15.15 -1.43
C LEU A 760 -13.76 -15.96 -2.44
N THR A 761 -13.09 -16.67 -3.36
CA THR A 761 -13.81 -17.60 -4.23
C THR A 761 -14.17 -18.88 -3.47
N ASP A 762 -15.27 -19.50 -3.83
CA ASP A 762 -15.80 -20.70 -3.18
C ASP A 762 -14.74 -21.83 -3.16
N TYR A 763 -13.98 -21.98 -4.25
CA TYR A 763 -12.80 -22.84 -4.33
C TYR A 763 -11.76 -22.54 -3.25
N LEU A 764 -11.37 -21.28 -3.05
CA LEU A 764 -10.34 -20.90 -2.07
C LEU A 764 -10.79 -21.24 -0.66
N GLU A 765 -12.04 -20.96 -0.34
CA GLU A 765 -12.63 -21.26 0.94
C GLU A 765 -12.69 -22.77 1.23
N VAL A 766 -13.35 -23.56 0.37
CA VAL A 766 -13.59 -24.97 0.68
C VAL A 766 -12.33 -25.85 0.49
N ILE A 767 -11.39 -25.45 -0.38
CA ILE A 767 -10.18 -26.23 -0.69
C ILE A 767 -8.94 -25.74 0.08
N TYR A 768 -8.78 -24.44 0.31
CA TYR A 768 -7.54 -23.87 0.88
C TYR A 768 -7.68 -23.44 2.33
N TYR A 769 -8.63 -22.56 2.65
CA TYR A 769 -8.76 -21.95 3.98
C TYR A 769 -9.58 -22.78 4.97
N GLY A 770 -10.64 -23.43 4.50
CA GLY A 770 -11.58 -24.21 5.31
C GLY A 770 -12.63 -23.36 6.03
N THR A 771 -12.83 -22.12 5.56
CA THR A 771 -13.90 -21.16 5.89
C THR A 771 -15.23 -21.63 5.28
N ASN A 772 -16.27 -20.80 5.27
CA ASN A 772 -17.62 -21.20 4.92
C ASN A 772 -18.27 -20.30 3.85
N ALA A 773 -17.97 -20.64 2.59
CA ALA A 773 -18.53 -20.20 1.28
C ALA A 773 -20.05 -20.15 1.11
N THR A 774 -20.76 -19.68 2.12
CA THR A 774 -22.19 -19.39 2.18
C THR A 774 -22.51 -18.35 3.28
N ASN A 775 -21.46 -17.76 3.90
CA ASN A 775 -21.49 -16.84 5.03
C ASN A 775 -20.10 -16.20 5.27
N TRP A 776 -19.91 -15.01 4.70
CA TRP A 776 -18.77 -14.09 4.74
C TRP A 776 -18.01 -13.84 6.07
N ASP A 777 -18.52 -14.32 7.21
CA ASP A 777 -17.97 -14.13 8.57
C ASP A 777 -18.14 -15.46 9.32
N THR A 778 -17.14 -16.35 9.23
CA THR A 778 -17.25 -17.76 9.66
C THR A 778 -17.47 -17.92 11.17
N ASP A 779 -16.99 -16.98 12.00
CA ASP A 779 -17.02 -17.12 13.46
C ASP A 779 -17.92 -16.13 14.23
N PHE A 780 -18.49 -15.15 13.52
CA PHE A 780 -19.51 -14.19 13.91
C PHE A 780 -19.02 -13.07 14.84
N ASP A 781 -17.85 -12.53 14.55
CA ASP A 781 -17.26 -11.40 15.28
C ASP A 781 -17.50 -10.03 14.61
N GLY A 782 -17.80 -10.02 13.30
CA GLY A 782 -18.10 -8.82 12.50
C GLY A 782 -17.02 -8.43 11.47
N LEU A 783 -15.88 -9.10 11.45
CA LEU A 783 -14.86 -9.03 10.40
C LEU A 783 -15.12 -10.15 9.36
N SER A 784 -14.78 -9.92 8.08
CA SER A 784 -14.98 -10.97 7.06
C SER A 784 -13.80 -11.92 6.99
N ASP A 785 -14.04 -13.15 6.55
CA ASP A 785 -13.01 -14.16 6.38
C ASP A 785 -11.85 -13.65 5.47
N MET A 786 -12.18 -12.91 4.41
CA MET A 786 -11.23 -12.17 3.55
C MET A 786 -10.41 -11.14 4.33
N PHE A 787 -11.06 -10.26 5.11
CA PHE A 787 -10.36 -9.23 5.89
C PHE A 787 -9.41 -9.85 6.92
N GLU A 788 -9.82 -10.91 7.59
CA GLU A 788 -8.99 -11.62 8.55
C GLU A 788 -7.78 -12.28 7.87
N LEU A 789 -7.99 -13.00 6.77
CA LEU A 789 -6.94 -13.75 6.09
C LEU A 789 -5.93 -12.86 5.34
N TYR A 790 -6.38 -11.73 4.77
CA TYR A 790 -5.58 -10.93 3.84
C TYR A 790 -5.20 -9.54 4.35
N ILE A 791 -5.96 -8.93 5.26
CA ILE A 791 -5.71 -7.57 5.75
C ILE A 791 -5.09 -7.59 7.16
N PHE A 792 -5.77 -8.22 8.12
CA PHE A 792 -5.40 -8.14 9.54
C PHE A 792 -4.51 -9.30 10.02
N GLY A 793 -4.61 -10.47 9.38
CA GLY A 793 -3.92 -11.69 9.80
C GLY A 793 -4.53 -12.35 11.03
N SER A 794 -5.75 -11.94 11.42
CA SER A 794 -6.61 -12.59 12.41
C SER A 794 -7.07 -13.98 11.94
N SER A 795 -7.84 -14.67 12.77
CA SER A 795 -8.18 -16.07 12.61
C SER A 795 -9.69 -16.26 12.41
N PRO A 796 -10.18 -16.60 11.19
CA PRO A 796 -11.62 -16.74 10.83
C PRO A 796 -12.32 -17.96 11.44
N PHE A 797 -11.98 -18.27 12.69
CA PHE A 797 -12.38 -19.40 13.50
C PHE A 797 -12.26 -19.09 15.01
N LEU A 798 -11.77 -17.91 15.39
CA LEU A 798 -11.55 -17.38 16.73
C LEU A 798 -11.92 -15.87 16.77
N PRO A 799 -13.12 -15.51 17.28
CA PRO A 799 -13.61 -14.12 17.42
C PRO A 799 -12.80 -13.18 18.33
N ASP A 800 -11.57 -13.54 18.69
CA ASP A 800 -10.70 -12.96 19.73
C ASP A 800 -9.34 -13.64 19.51
N SER A 801 -8.57 -13.13 18.54
CA SER A 801 -7.39 -13.80 17.99
C SER A 801 -6.19 -13.76 18.93
N ASP A 802 -6.01 -12.68 19.69
CA ASP A 802 -4.90 -12.53 20.63
C ASP A 802 -5.23 -12.99 22.07
N GLY A 803 -6.51 -13.07 22.42
CA GLY A 803 -7.01 -13.57 23.70
C GLY A 803 -7.16 -12.50 24.80
N ASP A 804 -7.23 -11.21 24.48
CA ASP A 804 -7.37 -10.13 25.46
C ASP A 804 -8.80 -9.89 25.97
N SER A 805 -9.80 -10.38 25.22
CA SER A 805 -11.27 -10.25 25.41
C SER A 805 -11.99 -9.10 24.70
N LEU A 806 -11.37 -8.39 23.76
CA LEU A 806 -12.06 -7.71 22.66
C LEU A 806 -12.45 -8.73 21.57
N LEU A 807 -13.14 -8.27 20.52
CA LEU A 807 -13.41 -9.06 19.31
C LEU A 807 -12.68 -8.39 18.15
N ASP A 808 -12.10 -9.15 17.23
CA ASP A 808 -11.24 -8.62 16.18
C ASP A 808 -11.98 -7.57 15.31
N GLY A 809 -13.26 -7.81 15.02
CA GLY A 809 -14.16 -6.85 14.36
C GLY A 809 -14.49 -5.60 15.21
N ASP A 810 -14.67 -5.74 16.53
CA ASP A 810 -14.89 -4.59 17.44
C ASP A 810 -13.60 -3.72 17.52
N GLU A 811 -12.43 -4.33 17.54
CA GLU A 811 -11.13 -3.67 17.54
C GLU A 811 -10.94 -2.79 16.31
N VAL A 812 -11.12 -3.38 15.12
CA VAL A 812 -10.98 -2.69 13.83
C VAL A 812 -12.01 -1.58 13.67
N PHE A 813 -13.31 -1.88 13.87
CA PHE A 813 -14.38 -0.95 13.48
C PHE A 813 -14.87 -0.01 14.60
N ILE A 814 -14.53 -0.24 15.86
CA ILE A 814 -14.99 0.59 17.00
C ILE A 814 -13.85 1.28 17.74
N TYR A 815 -12.72 0.59 17.94
CA TYR A 815 -11.64 1.09 18.81
C TYR A 815 -10.40 1.56 18.06
N GLY A 816 -10.21 1.15 16.81
CA GLY A 816 -8.99 1.43 16.04
C GLY A 816 -7.77 0.64 16.52
N SER A 817 -7.98 -0.41 17.33
CA SER A 817 -6.93 -1.29 17.83
C SER A 817 -6.60 -2.42 16.83
N HIS A 818 -5.54 -3.18 17.10
CA HIS A 818 -5.03 -4.20 16.20
C HIS A 818 -5.30 -5.62 16.76
N PRO A 819 -6.07 -6.46 16.05
CA PRO A 819 -6.58 -7.77 16.54
C PRO A 819 -5.54 -8.89 16.76
N LEU A 820 -4.25 -8.56 16.77
CA LEU A 820 -3.14 -9.47 17.06
C LEU A 820 -2.26 -8.92 18.21
N ARG A 821 -2.72 -7.88 18.91
CA ARG A 821 -1.94 -7.09 19.88
C ARG A 821 -2.77 -6.66 21.09
N VAL A 822 -2.62 -7.43 22.16
CA VAL A 822 -3.07 -7.14 23.54
C VAL A 822 -2.59 -5.80 24.12
N ASP A 823 -1.84 -5.01 23.35
CA ASP A 823 -1.17 -3.75 23.69
C ASP A 823 -0.75 -3.18 22.32
N THR A 824 -1.66 -2.44 21.67
CA THR A 824 -1.55 -2.07 20.25
C THR A 824 -0.44 -1.04 19.99
N ASP A 825 -0.29 -0.04 20.86
CA ASP A 825 0.66 1.07 20.73
C ASP A 825 2.01 0.88 21.47
N TYR A 826 2.07 -0.11 22.37
CA TYR A 826 3.24 -0.50 23.17
C TYR A 826 3.62 0.43 24.34
N ASP A 827 2.67 1.18 24.90
CA ASP A 827 2.87 1.96 26.13
C ASP A 827 2.90 1.07 27.41
N GLY A 828 2.26 -0.11 27.37
CA GLY A 828 2.20 -1.09 28.46
C GLY A 828 0.87 -1.17 29.22
N LEU A 829 -0.12 -0.34 28.85
CA LEU A 829 -1.54 -0.54 29.10
C LEU A 829 -2.10 -1.48 28.01
N ILE A 830 -3.20 -2.16 28.29
CA ILE A 830 -3.81 -3.09 27.32
C ILE A 830 -5.11 -2.48 26.82
N ASP A 831 -5.44 -2.70 25.57
CA ASP A 831 -6.54 -2.08 24.83
C ASP A 831 -7.89 -2.13 25.61
N PRO A 832 -8.35 -3.25 26.19
CA PRO A 832 -9.56 -3.30 27.03
C PRO A 832 -9.43 -2.62 28.41
N LEU A 833 -8.22 -2.32 28.90
CA LEU A 833 -8.01 -1.43 30.05
C LEU A 833 -8.03 0.04 29.64
N GLU A 834 -7.52 0.39 28.47
CA GLU A 834 -7.54 1.75 27.93
C GLU A 834 -8.96 2.23 27.65
N ILE A 835 -9.76 1.41 26.96
CA ILE A 835 -11.20 1.64 26.75
C ILE A 835 -11.91 1.83 28.11
N ALA A 836 -11.47 1.11 29.16
CA ALA A 836 -12.01 1.24 30.51
C ALA A 836 -11.46 2.45 31.31
N PHE A 837 -10.29 2.97 30.95
CA PHE A 837 -9.64 4.16 31.50
C PHE A 837 -10.04 5.44 30.74
N ASN A 838 -10.60 5.29 29.54
CA ASN A 838 -11.05 6.32 28.61
C ASN A 838 -9.91 7.02 27.84
N SER A 839 -8.75 6.36 27.69
CA SER A 839 -7.70 6.63 26.69
C SER A 839 -8.06 6.06 25.29
N ALA A 840 -7.15 6.13 24.32
CA ALA A 840 -7.32 5.67 22.95
C ALA A 840 -6.29 4.57 22.61
N PRO A 841 -6.70 3.29 22.38
CA PRO A 841 -5.80 2.12 22.27
C PRO A 841 -4.70 2.11 21.19
N TYR A 842 -4.63 3.15 20.38
CA TYR A 842 -3.71 3.28 19.25
C TYR A 842 -2.79 4.51 19.41
N LEU A 843 -2.79 5.15 20.59
CA LEU A 843 -2.06 6.38 20.89
C LEU A 843 -1.49 6.34 22.33
N ALA A 844 -0.20 6.01 22.43
CA ALA A 844 0.52 5.89 23.71
C ALA A 844 0.53 7.16 24.61
N ASP A 845 0.01 8.28 24.11
CA ASP A 845 -0.21 9.56 24.80
C ASP A 845 -1.49 10.15 24.17
N THR A 846 -2.65 9.91 24.79
CA THR A 846 -3.95 10.22 24.16
C THR A 846 -4.22 11.73 24.03
N ASP A 847 -3.57 12.58 24.84
CA ASP A 847 -3.81 14.03 24.83
C ASP A 847 -2.64 14.91 24.37
N GLY A 848 -1.46 14.32 24.19
CA GLY A 848 -0.27 14.94 23.64
C GLY A 848 0.51 15.81 24.63
N ASP A 849 0.32 15.65 25.95
CA ASP A 849 1.04 16.44 26.96
C ASP A 849 2.48 15.97 27.24
N GLY A 850 2.82 14.76 26.79
CA GLY A 850 4.16 14.16 26.89
C GLY A 850 4.35 13.19 28.06
N MET A 851 3.26 12.67 28.64
CA MET A 851 3.23 11.52 29.54
C MET A 851 2.46 10.38 28.86
N ASP A 852 2.85 9.12 29.07
CA ASP A 852 2.11 7.99 28.50
C ASP A 852 0.87 7.59 29.33
N ASP A 853 -0.15 7.06 28.64
CA ASP A 853 -1.44 6.71 29.25
C ASP A 853 -1.27 5.63 30.35
N TYR A 854 -0.26 4.78 30.23
CA TYR A 854 0.21 3.84 31.25
C TYR A 854 0.69 4.55 32.52
N PHE A 855 1.57 5.54 32.41
CA PHE A 855 2.02 6.34 33.56
C PHE A 855 0.83 7.05 34.21
N GLU A 856 -0.06 7.63 33.42
CA GLU A 856 -1.29 8.25 33.90
C GLU A 856 -2.23 7.28 34.61
N TYR A 857 -2.39 6.06 34.09
CA TYR A 857 -3.17 5.00 34.72
C TYR A 857 -2.58 4.57 36.07
N ILE A 858 -1.25 4.49 36.17
CA ILE A 858 -0.56 4.12 37.42
C ILE A 858 -0.72 5.20 38.51
N TYR A 859 -0.64 6.48 38.14
CA TYR A 859 -0.72 7.60 39.09
C TYR A 859 -2.12 8.23 39.23
N ASN A 860 -3.08 7.80 38.40
CA ASN A 860 -4.44 8.31 38.29
C ASN A 860 -4.46 9.80 37.87
N PHE A 861 -3.73 10.14 36.81
CA PHE A 861 -3.90 11.36 36.02
C PHE A 861 -5.12 11.20 35.08
N ASN A 862 -5.24 12.00 34.02
CA ASN A 862 -6.43 12.04 33.17
C ASN A 862 -6.07 12.17 31.68
N PRO A 863 -6.16 11.07 30.90
CA PRO A 863 -5.58 10.91 29.55
C PRO A 863 -6.34 11.63 28.43
N ARG A 864 -6.96 12.77 28.75
CA ARG A 864 -7.71 13.64 27.82
C ARG A 864 -7.62 15.12 28.24
N PHE A 865 -6.63 15.49 29.05
CA PHE A 865 -6.41 16.85 29.55
C PHE A 865 -4.97 17.06 30.09
N ASP A 866 -4.15 17.83 29.36
CA ASP A 866 -2.82 18.36 29.78
C ASP A 866 -2.75 18.72 31.28
N ASP A 867 -2.25 17.77 32.07
CA ASP A 867 -1.96 17.90 33.50
C ASP A 867 -0.45 17.77 33.81
N SER A 868 0.38 17.56 32.78
CA SER A 868 1.85 17.62 32.72
C SER A 868 2.52 18.66 33.62
N ARG A 869 1.86 19.82 33.81
CA ARG A 869 2.37 21.00 34.54
C ARG A 869 1.91 21.11 35.99
N ASP A 870 1.06 20.21 36.46
CA ASP A 870 0.73 20.13 37.88
C ASP A 870 1.92 19.51 38.66
N ASP A 871 1.88 19.68 39.99
CA ASP A 871 2.92 19.38 40.97
C ASP A 871 2.17 18.68 42.11
N LEU A 872 2.07 17.35 42.01
CA LEU A 872 1.09 16.55 42.75
C LEU A 872 1.43 16.44 44.24
N ASP A 873 2.72 16.38 44.59
CA ASP A 873 3.20 16.24 45.96
C ASP A 873 3.60 17.59 46.61
N GLY A 874 3.89 18.62 45.80
CA GLY A 874 4.29 19.96 46.23
C GLY A 874 5.80 20.15 46.47
N ASP A 875 6.67 19.31 45.91
CA ASP A 875 8.13 19.41 46.04
C ASP A 875 8.74 20.47 45.09
N GLY A 876 8.12 20.71 43.93
CA GLY A 876 8.51 21.69 42.92
C GLY A 876 9.04 21.13 41.59
N LEU A 877 9.10 19.80 41.44
CA LEU A 877 9.12 19.08 40.18
C LEU A 877 7.65 18.98 39.67
N VAL A 878 7.45 18.83 38.35
CA VAL A 878 6.10 18.74 37.75
C VAL A 878 5.89 17.36 37.15
N ASN A 879 4.65 16.87 37.09
CA ASN A 879 4.30 15.49 36.68
C ASN A 879 5.13 15.00 35.47
N VAL A 880 5.21 15.78 34.39
CA VAL A 880 5.96 15.39 33.19
C VAL A 880 7.48 15.38 33.39
N ALA A 881 8.03 16.24 34.25
CA ALA A 881 9.44 16.17 34.62
C ALA A 881 9.72 14.90 35.44
N GLU A 882 8.79 14.51 36.32
CA GLU A 882 8.89 13.28 37.11
C GLU A 882 8.85 12.03 36.22
N TYR A 883 7.99 12.02 35.21
CA TYR A 883 8.02 11.04 34.12
C TYR A 883 9.42 10.93 33.47
N TRP A 884 10.01 12.05 33.03
CA TRP A 884 11.35 12.06 32.41
C TRP A 884 12.50 11.64 33.34
N TYR A 885 12.36 11.84 34.66
CA TYR A 885 13.36 11.46 35.66
C TYR A 885 13.06 10.13 36.36
N PHE A 886 11.93 9.48 36.04
CA PHE A 886 11.41 8.25 36.63
C PHE A 886 11.15 8.33 38.16
N SER A 887 10.88 9.53 38.70
CA SER A 887 10.45 9.71 40.09
C SER A 887 8.98 9.33 40.31
N ASP A 888 8.58 9.18 41.58
CA ASP A 888 7.19 8.89 41.96
C ASP A 888 6.47 10.21 42.29
N PRO A 889 5.56 10.73 41.42
CA PRO A 889 4.84 12.00 41.63
C PRO A 889 3.95 12.06 42.88
N THR A 890 3.92 11.02 43.68
CA THR A 890 3.26 11.02 45.00
C THR A 890 4.24 11.19 46.17
N LEU A 891 5.56 11.28 45.93
CA LEU A 891 6.64 11.22 46.91
C LEU A 891 7.75 12.26 46.71
N ASN A 892 7.81 13.22 47.63
CA ASN A 892 8.77 14.34 47.64
C ASN A 892 10.25 13.99 47.88
N ASP A 893 10.60 12.71 47.83
CA ASP A 893 11.86 12.07 48.26
C ASP A 893 11.71 10.61 47.81
N THR A 894 11.84 10.37 46.49
CA THR A 894 11.50 9.07 45.86
C THR A 894 12.38 7.94 46.39
N ASP A 895 13.68 8.18 46.54
CA ASP A 895 14.64 7.14 46.95
C ASP A 895 14.85 7.01 48.48
N GLY A 896 14.47 8.04 49.26
CA GLY A 896 14.54 8.07 50.72
C GLY A 896 15.88 8.55 51.31
N ASP A 897 16.73 9.21 50.54
CA ASP A 897 18.04 9.79 50.93
C ASP A 897 17.91 11.02 51.87
N LEU A 898 16.78 11.74 51.83
CA LEU A 898 16.44 13.00 52.50
C LEU A 898 16.76 14.31 51.74
N LEU A 899 17.20 14.25 50.50
CA LEU A 899 16.93 15.32 49.52
C LEU A 899 15.47 15.20 49.01
N ASN A 900 15.06 16.15 48.19
CA ASN A 900 13.81 16.07 47.42
C ASN A 900 14.12 16.17 45.95
N ASP A 901 13.33 15.48 45.14
CA ASP A 901 13.57 15.20 43.74
C ASP A 901 13.81 16.50 42.93
N ALA A 902 13.12 17.59 43.25
CA ALA A 902 13.37 18.92 42.67
C ALA A 902 14.72 19.54 43.05
N ASP A 903 15.19 19.42 44.29
CA ASP A 903 16.54 19.91 44.68
C ASP A 903 17.63 19.03 44.03
N GLU A 904 17.39 17.73 43.89
CA GLU A 904 18.30 16.83 43.16
C GLU A 904 18.44 17.22 41.70
N VAL A 905 17.33 17.30 40.97
CA VAL A 905 17.30 17.65 39.55
C VAL A 905 17.81 19.08 39.30
N TYR A 906 17.42 20.07 40.10
CA TYR A 906 17.70 21.48 39.80
C TYR A 906 18.89 22.11 40.53
N LEU A 907 19.29 21.60 41.70
CA LEU A 907 20.34 22.19 42.54
C LEU A 907 21.61 21.33 42.62
N TYR A 908 21.47 20.01 42.75
CA TYR A 908 22.59 19.09 42.96
C TYR A 908 23.01 18.32 41.69
N LEU A 909 22.13 18.24 40.69
CA LEU A 909 22.28 17.49 39.44
C LEU A 909 22.44 15.96 39.68
N SER A 910 21.90 15.47 40.79
CA SER A 910 21.86 14.05 41.17
C SER A 910 20.62 13.33 40.61
N SER A 911 20.50 12.03 40.89
CA SER A 911 19.46 11.16 40.37
C SER A 911 18.40 10.86 41.45
N PRO A 912 17.15 11.38 41.34
CA PRO A 912 16.12 11.26 42.38
C PRO A 912 15.65 9.83 42.71
N ILE A 913 16.08 8.86 41.89
CA ILE A 913 15.81 7.43 42.07
C ILE A 913 16.99 6.64 42.67
N LYS A 914 18.10 7.30 43.08
CA LYS A 914 19.37 6.63 43.42
C LYS A 914 20.12 7.32 44.56
N VAL A 915 19.90 6.76 45.77
CA VAL A 915 20.43 7.16 47.10
C VAL A 915 21.94 7.48 47.18
N ASP A 916 22.72 7.11 46.18
CA ASP A 916 24.18 7.28 46.09
C ASP A 916 24.46 7.38 44.58
N THR A 917 24.46 8.59 44.02
CA THR A 917 24.36 8.78 42.56
C THR A 917 25.60 8.30 41.80
N ASP A 918 26.81 8.41 42.37
CA ASP A 918 28.07 8.02 41.74
C ASP A 918 28.71 6.71 42.27
N ASP A 919 28.07 6.04 43.22
CA ASP A 919 28.46 4.74 43.83
C ASP A 919 29.76 4.80 44.66
N ASP A 920 30.08 5.96 45.28
CA ASP A 920 31.26 6.16 46.11
C ASP A 920 31.11 5.64 47.56
N GLY A 921 29.86 5.51 48.03
CA GLY A 921 29.49 5.03 49.37
C GLY A 921 29.04 6.10 50.37
N LEU A 922 28.94 7.36 49.96
CA LEU A 922 28.14 8.41 50.60
C LEU A 922 26.69 8.35 50.07
N THR A 923 25.86 9.32 50.46
CA THR A 923 24.55 9.52 49.86
C THR A 923 24.44 10.97 49.47
N ASP A 924 23.62 11.28 48.49
CA ASP A 924 23.58 12.60 47.85
C ASP A 924 23.29 13.70 48.89
N PHE A 925 22.40 13.45 49.86
CA PHE A 925 22.18 14.30 51.04
C PHE A 925 23.43 14.47 51.91
N GLN A 926 24.19 13.40 52.15
CA GLN A 926 25.41 13.48 52.97
C GLN A 926 26.45 14.36 52.30
N GLU A 927 26.59 14.25 50.98
CA GLU A 927 27.52 15.06 50.20
C GLU A 927 27.08 16.51 50.13
N ALA A 928 25.87 16.75 49.63
CA ALA A 928 25.25 18.07 49.49
C ALA A 928 25.18 18.87 50.80
N ILE A 929 24.85 18.22 51.92
CA ILE A 929 24.45 18.89 53.17
C ILE A 929 25.45 18.70 54.32
N ILE A 930 26.16 17.56 54.39
CA ILE A 930 27.03 17.23 55.54
C ILE A 930 28.51 17.46 55.23
N TYR A 931 28.98 17.00 54.07
CA TYR A 931 30.41 16.94 53.73
C TYR A 931 30.85 18.03 52.73
N ASN A 932 29.94 18.54 51.92
CA ASN A 932 30.18 19.51 50.84
C ASN A 932 31.10 18.94 49.74
N THR A 933 30.92 17.66 49.43
CA THR A 933 31.45 16.96 48.24
C THR A 933 30.43 17.04 47.10
N SER A 934 30.64 16.33 45.99
CA SER A 934 29.82 16.43 44.78
C SER A 934 29.09 15.11 44.53
N PRO A 935 27.74 15.05 44.63
CA PRO A 935 26.91 13.85 44.38
C PRO A 935 27.02 13.19 42.97
N THR A 936 27.97 13.61 42.15
CA THR A 936 28.14 13.19 40.76
C THR A 936 29.60 13.01 40.36
N ASP A 937 30.54 13.17 41.31
CA ASP A 937 31.98 13.13 41.06
C ASP A 937 32.69 12.39 42.22
N PRO A 938 32.93 11.07 42.08
CA PRO A 938 33.28 10.19 43.20
C PRO A 938 34.76 10.29 43.63
N ASP A 939 35.54 11.23 43.09
CA ASP A 939 36.98 11.47 43.35
C ASP A 939 37.24 12.96 43.07
N MET A 940 36.80 13.83 43.99
CA MET A 940 36.64 15.28 43.80
C MET A 940 37.96 16.04 43.55
N ASP A 941 39.12 15.41 43.81
CA ASP A 941 40.44 16.01 43.59
C ASP A 941 41.40 15.30 42.60
N ASP A 942 40.93 14.22 41.93
CA ASP A 942 41.67 13.39 40.97
C ASP A 942 42.91 12.65 41.59
N ASP A 943 42.93 12.40 42.90
CA ASP A 943 43.98 11.66 43.64
C ASP A 943 43.92 10.13 43.42
N GLY A 944 42.72 9.57 43.26
CA GLY A 944 42.46 8.15 43.09
C GLY A 944 41.95 7.41 44.33
N LEU A 945 41.67 8.12 45.43
CA LEU A 945 40.72 7.70 46.47
C LEU A 945 39.31 8.17 46.09
N LEU A 946 38.29 7.55 46.67
CA LEU A 946 36.91 8.06 46.57
C LEU A 946 36.57 8.91 47.79
N ASP A 947 35.77 9.97 47.64
CA ASP A 947 35.40 10.89 48.72
C ASP A 947 34.86 10.15 49.96
N GLY A 948 34.05 9.12 49.75
CA GLY A 948 33.50 8.20 50.74
C GLY A 948 34.56 7.30 51.39
N GLU A 949 35.58 6.86 50.65
CA GLU A 949 36.74 6.19 51.27
C GLU A 949 37.54 7.17 52.14
N GLU A 950 37.75 8.39 51.66
CA GLU A 950 38.47 9.44 52.39
C GLU A 950 37.77 9.83 53.68
N ILE A 951 36.46 10.08 53.64
CA ILE A 951 35.67 10.50 54.79
C ILE A 951 35.42 9.35 55.77
N LEU A 952 35.03 8.16 55.27
CA LEU A 952 34.58 7.05 56.13
C LEU A 952 35.73 6.15 56.61
N ILE A 953 36.84 6.05 55.86
CA ILE A 953 37.93 5.10 56.14
C ILE A 953 39.21 5.81 56.58
N TYR A 954 39.69 6.80 55.82
CA TYR A 954 41.04 7.34 55.96
C TYR A 954 41.12 8.62 56.82
N GLY A 955 40.07 9.43 56.82
CA GLY A 955 39.98 10.72 57.52
C GLY A 955 40.75 11.86 56.84
N THR A 956 40.92 11.77 55.52
CA THR A 956 41.55 12.76 54.64
C THR A 956 40.52 13.82 54.18
N ASP A 957 40.88 14.70 53.24
CA ASP A 957 40.19 15.96 52.94
C ASP A 957 39.92 16.01 51.42
N PRO A 958 38.74 15.57 50.93
CA PRO A 958 38.52 15.20 49.52
C PRO A 958 38.56 16.34 48.49
N ASP A 959 38.61 17.59 48.96
CA ASP A 959 38.93 18.75 48.11
C ASP A 959 40.46 18.87 47.81
N ARG A 960 41.30 17.91 48.25
CA ARG A 960 42.75 18.12 48.44
C ARG A 960 43.64 16.88 48.31
N PHE A 961 44.11 16.69 47.08
CA PHE A 961 45.13 15.77 46.55
C PHE A 961 46.39 15.50 47.40
N ASP A 962 46.68 16.29 48.43
CA ASP A 962 47.74 16.08 49.42
C ASP A 962 47.23 16.70 50.75
N THR A 963 46.56 15.91 51.59
CA THR A 963 45.92 16.39 52.82
C THR A 963 46.92 17.04 53.78
N ASP A 964 48.13 16.49 53.94
CA ASP A 964 49.09 16.98 54.94
C ASP A 964 50.17 17.97 54.43
N ASN A 965 50.21 18.20 53.11
CA ASN A 965 51.12 19.07 52.36
C ASN A 965 52.60 18.58 52.31
N ASP A 966 52.84 17.27 52.26
CA ASP A 966 54.20 16.70 52.17
C ASP A 966 54.70 16.32 50.75
N ASN A 967 53.88 16.61 49.73
CA ASN A 967 54.09 16.46 48.28
C ASN A 967 53.98 15.02 47.75
N TYR A 968 53.20 14.19 48.45
CA TYR A 968 52.71 12.89 48.00
C TYR A 968 51.19 12.95 48.08
N SER A 969 50.50 12.18 47.24
CA SER A 969 49.05 12.12 47.29
C SER A 969 48.57 11.19 48.39
N ASP A 970 47.32 11.35 48.83
CA ASP A 970 46.77 10.54 49.91
C ASP A 970 46.60 9.08 49.45
N PHE A 971 46.22 8.85 48.18
CA PHE A 971 46.32 7.55 47.51
C PHE A 971 47.75 6.99 47.51
N GLU A 972 48.76 7.76 47.09
CA GLU A 972 50.17 7.31 47.07
C GLU A 972 50.67 6.91 48.48
N GLU A 973 50.21 7.62 49.52
CA GLU A 973 50.51 7.31 50.92
C GLU A 973 49.83 6.01 51.38
N ILE A 974 48.60 5.74 50.94
CA ILE A 974 47.87 4.51 51.29
C ILE A 974 48.43 3.29 50.55
N GLU A 975 48.78 3.39 49.26
CA GLU A 975 49.34 2.28 48.46
C GLU A 975 50.68 1.78 49.05
N GLU A 976 51.57 2.70 49.46
CA GLU A 976 52.86 2.36 50.09
C GLU A 976 52.75 2.07 51.61
N GLY A 977 51.55 2.15 52.20
CA GLY A 977 51.28 1.81 53.60
C GLY A 977 51.86 2.81 54.60
N THR A 978 51.88 4.09 54.21
CA THR A 978 52.30 5.24 55.00
C THR A 978 51.09 5.92 55.66
N ASN A 979 51.06 7.24 55.89
CA ASN A 979 49.94 7.86 56.65
C ASN A 979 49.67 9.29 56.15
N PRO A 980 48.58 9.49 55.37
CA PRO A 980 48.26 10.76 54.69
C PRO A 980 47.94 11.94 55.62
N LEU A 981 47.82 11.70 56.94
CA LEU A 981 47.53 12.73 57.94
C LEU A 981 48.77 13.15 58.76
N ASN A 982 49.99 12.87 58.28
CA ASN A 982 51.22 13.06 59.04
C ASN A 982 52.47 13.33 58.17
N PRO A 983 52.90 14.62 58.01
CA PRO A 983 53.85 15.09 56.98
C PRO A 983 55.34 14.73 57.26
N ALA A 984 55.53 13.65 57.99
CA ALA A 984 56.79 12.99 58.27
C ALA A 984 56.78 11.51 57.88
N SER A 985 55.64 11.01 57.38
CA SER A 985 55.32 9.60 57.09
C SER A 985 55.68 9.16 55.67
N ASN A 986 56.02 10.09 54.79
CA ASN A 986 56.19 9.94 53.34
C ASN A 986 56.64 8.57 52.77
N PRO A 987 56.06 8.15 51.63
CA PRO A 987 56.57 7.11 50.75
C PRO A 987 58.08 7.25 50.47
N GLY A 988 58.85 6.23 50.86
CA GLY A 988 60.26 6.13 50.44
C GLY A 988 61.36 6.59 51.42
N LYS A 989 61.23 6.37 52.74
CA LYS A 989 62.41 6.34 53.65
C LYS A 989 63.11 4.97 53.77
N ARG A 990 63.37 4.27 52.66
CA ARG A 990 64.27 3.08 52.61
C ARG A 990 65.72 3.42 52.24
N LEU A 991 66.33 4.34 52.98
CA LEU A 991 67.77 4.66 52.84
C LEU A 991 68.64 3.80 53.78
N LEU A 992 69.49 2.94 53.19
CA LEU A 992 70.70 2.33 53.78
C LEU A 992 70.57 1.55 55.13
N THR A 993 70.06 0.32 55.08
CA THR A 993 70.45 -0.82 55.97
C THR A 993 70.16 -2.16 55.26
N ILE A 994 70.85 -3.30 55.45
CA ILE A 994 72.16 -3.64 56.04
C ILE A 994 72.80 -4.73 55.15
N LEU A 995 74.12 -4.64 54.88
CA LEU A 995 74.92 -5.76 54.34
C LEU A 995 75.40 -6.68 55.48
N ALA A 996 74.73 -7.81 55.77
CA ALA A 996 75.32 -8.93 56.53
C ALA A 996 74.48 -10.24 56.54
N SER A 997 75.20 -11.37 56.52
CA SER A 997 74.77 -12.77 56.79
C SER A 997 73.73 -13.42 55.83
N VAL A 998 73.96 -14.48 55.03
CA VAL A 998 74.75 -15.75 55.11
C VAL A 998 73.83 -16.98 55.36
N PHE A 999 73.56 -17.73 54.28
CA PHE A 999 72.98 -19.10 54.20
C PHE A 999 71.48 -19.22 54.62
N SER A 1000 70.66 -20.11 54.06
CA SER A 1000 70.95 -21.43 53.47
C SER A 1000 69.90 -21.91 52.43
N SER A 1001 70.36 -22.78 51.52
CA SER A 1001 69.63 -23.92 50.92
C SER A 1001 68.32 -23.72 50.11
N THR A 1002 68.49 -23.87 48.79
CA THR A 1002 67.71 -24.76 47.89
C THR A 1002 66.19 -24.59 47.78
N ILE A 1003 65.74 -23.93 46.71
CA ILE A 1003 64.89 -24.41 45.59
C ILE A 1003 64.47 -23.15 44.80
N GLY A 1004 64.31 -23.22 43.46
CA GLY A 1004 63.74 -22.11 42.69
C GLY A 1004 64.53 -21.52 41.52
N ILE A 1005 65.60 -22.18 41.02
CA ILE A 1005 66.08 -21.88 39.65
C ILE A 1005 65.07 -22.47 38.65
N LEU A 1006 63.91 -21.82 38.52
CA LEU A 1006 62.89 -22.08 37.49
C LEU A 1006 61.80 -20.97 37.39
N PHE A 1007 61.98 -19.80 38.02
CA PHE A 1007 60.98 -18.70 37.97
C PHE A 1007 61.36 -17.53 37.03
N ILE A 1008 62.65 -17.38 36.70
CA ILE A 1008 63.18 -16.17 36.02
C ILE A 1008 63.04 -16.21 34.49
N TYR A 1009 62.66 -17.35 33.88
CA TYR A 1009 62.58 -17.50 32.41
C TYR A 1009 61.17 -17.50 31.81
N TYR A 1010 60.10 -17.49 32.62
CA TYR A 1010 58.72 -17.64 32.11
C TYR A 1010 57.70 -16.58 32.57
N VAL A 1011 58.01 -15.72 33.55
CA VAL A 1011 57.04 -14.72 34.06
C VAL A 1011 57.31 -13.30 33.54
N ILE A 1012 58.56 -12.96 33.21
CA ILE A 1012 58.95 -11.62 32.75
C ILE A 1012 58.40 -11.26 31.34
N PRO A 1013 58.17 -12.20 30.39
CA PRO A 1013 57.51 -11.87 29.12
C PRO A 1013 56.02 -11.55 29.22
N TYR A 1014 55.34 -11.90 30.32
CA TYR A 1014 53.88 -11.74 30.44
C TYR A 1014 53.49 -10.30 30.81
N PHE A 1015 54.23 -9.68 31.73
CA PHE A 1015 53.95 -8.31 32.19
C PHE A 1015 54.31 -7.19 31.19
N PHE A 1016 55.05 -7.50 30.12
CA PHE A 1016 55.34 -6.50 29.08
C PHE A 1016 54.22 -6.33 28.05
N ASN A 1017 53.18 -7.19 28.08
CA ASN A 1017 52.12 -7.19 27.05
C ASN A 1017 50.80 -6.55 27.49
N MET A 1018 50.60 -6.24 28.78
CA MET A 1018 49.44 -5.43 29.23
C MET A 1018 49.70 -3.92 29.12
N ARG A 1019 50.96 -3.48 29.15
CA ARG A 1019 51.33 -2.05 29.09
C ARG A 1019 51.23 -1.41 27.70
N LYS A 1020 50.43 -2.01 26.80
CA LYS A 1020 50.18 -1.52 25.44
C LYS A 1020 48.69 -1.50 25.05
N LYS A 1021 47.77 -1.89 25.94
CA LYS A 1021 46.31 -1.77 25.72
C LYS A 1021 45.66 -0.55 26.41
N ASN A 1022 46.29 0.05 27.42
CA ASN A 1022 45.71 1.18 28.16
C ASN A 1022 46.12 2.57 27.64
N GLU A 1023 46.92 2.68 26.57
CA GLU A 1023 47.21 3.99 25.94
C GLU A 1023 46.30 4.31 24.73
N GLU A 1024 45.58 3.34 24.16
CA GLU A 1024 44.66 3.62 23.04
C GLU A 1024 43.29 4.13 23.51
N GLN A 1025 42.83 3.77 24.71
CA GLN A 1025 41.57 4.34 25.25
C GLN A 1025 41.72 5.78 25.79
N LYS A 1026 42.92 6.21 26.19
CA LYS A 1026 43.15 7.60 26.66
C LYS A 1026 43.06 8.66 25.55
N TRP A 1027 43.11 8.27 24.27
CA TRP A 1027 42.93 9.19 23.13
C TRP A 1027 41.49 9.26 22.60
N ILE A 1028 40.63 8.31 22.97
CA ILE A 1028 39.23 8.28 22.52
C ILE A 1028 38.35 9.17 23.40
N ARG A 1029 38.45 9.07 24.74
CA ARG A 1029 37.69 9.95 25.66
C ARG A 1029 38.02 11.44 25.48
N ALA A 1030 39.30 11.79 25.33
CA ALA A 1030 39.74 13.18 25.09
C ALA A 1030 39.35 13.76 23.71
N GLY A 1031 38.83 12.94 22.79
CA GLY A 1031 38.33 13.34 21.46
C GLY A 1031 36.80 13.52 21.39
N ILE A 1032 36.08 13.18 22.46
CA ILE A 1032 34.62 13.28 22.58
C ILE A 1032 34.28 14.58 23.33
N GLN A 1033 34.89 14.80 24.50
CA GLN A 1033 34.74 16.02 25.31
C GLN A 1033 35.01 17.31 24.49
N LYS A 1034 35.97 17.26 23.57
CA LYS A 1034 36.32 18.38 22.66
C LYS A 1034 35.38 18.60 21.46
N ARG A 1035 34.34 17.77 21.32
CA ARG A 1035 33.26 17.96 20.35
C ARG A 1035 31.99 18.51 21.02
N GLN A 1036 31.67 18.11 22.24
CA GLN A 1036 30.62 18.74 23.06
C GLN A 1036 30.93 20.22 23.33
N GLU A 1037 32.13 20.57 23.85
CA GLU A 1037 32.56 21.97 24.04
C GLU A 1037 32.46 22.85 22.78
N LYS A 1038 32.38 22.24 21.59
CA LYS A 1038 32.29 22.95 20.30
C LYS A 1038 30.87 23.04 19.76
N SER A 1039 29.95 22.21 20.26
CA SER A 1039 28.50 22.28 20.04
C SER A 1039 27.91 23.43 20.85
N ASP A 1040 28.25 23.48 22.13
CA ASP A 1040 27.63 24.40 23.11
C ASP A 1040 28.06 25.86 22.86
N ILE A 1041 29.26 26.07 22.31
CA ILE A 1041 29.74 27.38 21.85
C ILE A 1041 29.02 27.84 20.55
N MET A 1042 28.44 26.92 19.78
CA MET A 1042 27.75 27.22 18.52
C MET A 1042 26.27 27.56 18.77
N LEU A 1043 25.58 26.79 19.62
CA LEU A 1043 24.21 27.11 20.10
C LEU A 1043 24.13 28.50 20.74
N LYS A 1044 25.07 28.82 21.64
CA LYS A 1044 25.15 30.13 22.32
C LYS A 1044 25.50 31.32 21.42
N SER A 1045 25.72 31.08 20.12
CA SER A 1045 25.95 32.13 19.10
C SER A 1045 24.73 32.44 18.24
N ILE A 1046 23.66 31.64 18.34
CA ILE A 1046 22.43 31.79 17.56
C ILE A 1046 21.40 32.63 18.34
N GLU A 1047 21.29 32.45 19.66
CA GLU A 1047 20.40 33.22 20.54
C GLU A 1047 20.72 34.74 20.63
N GLU A 1048 21.96 35.17 20.37
CA GLU A 1048 22.32 36.59 20.35
C GLU A 1048 22.02 37.30 19.00
N SER A 1049 21.32 36.65 18.04
CA SER A 1049 21.09 37.19 16.69
C SER A 1049 19.63 37.52 16.33
N SER A 1050 18.65 37.18 17.17
CA SER A 1050 17.22 37.40 16.93
C SER A 1050 16.64 38.68 17.58
N SER A 1051 17.48 39.72 17.77
CA SER A 1051 17.02 41.02 18.30
C SER A 1051 17.62 42.25 17.58
N ASP A 1052 17.22 42.45 16.32
CA ASP A 1052 17.16 43.78 15.65
C ASP A 1052 16.19 43.75 14.44
#